data_AF-A0A4R4YBP8-F1
#
_entry.id   AF-A0A4R4YBP8-F1
#
_cell.length_a   1.000
_cell.length_b   1.000
_cell.length_c   1.000
_cell.angle_alpha   90.00
_cell.angle_beta   90.00
_cell.angle_gamma   90.00
#
_symmetry.space_group_name_H-M   'P 1'
#
loop_
_entity.id
_entity.type
_entity.pdbx_description
1 polymer ?
#
loop_
_entity_poly.entity_id
_entity_poly.type
_entity_poly.pdbx_seq_one_letter_code
_entity_poly.pdbx_strand_id
1 'polypeptide(L)'
;MTWEFTSPLTLLGEWRDRTDEAELHELLLLGFTVDLPFLEKTLIPTARALGARITVIGDAGQGLYDPVDVRMAGRSYFHGLAACRGSFHPKLALLIGAHEAVAAVGSGNPTMAGWGYNDELWTVLRGHETGAPEPFRELSRWLAALGGPVAVPHYATELLKEIATRLAEFPIASRPARVLHNLDTGLVDQLPAGPVEELHLYAPFIDQNGRALARIVERLAPSRVVLGVQERWSSYDGDAILEALAGSDAELRLLAEQRPRHGKLLEWRTGGRWTALTGSSNLTATALLDTVMNGGNCELGVLTEVPSPLLPEGTATSVTHLRGRRTVRPVEGRPGLLVLGALLTGAGLLQVTLAHPYDVDVAVEVSPDGSPGSWTRIGTVPAGRTAQEFAVPEFAGAVVRIVDPRAGGRTESPPVFVVHPARCARRQADENRPRLRHGYTEEEIFTDEELGRRFRYDLLRLSDLVAEHRTALPARSVAPSAQASAVHDRYAAYLDECERTIGRPLTLKLFGGAGAPDLALGPRWGLTADAAVDDDPDGPDGDAEDTGPGEIPPDRKREWRQWAIRAVDRTVPGGREPAPMMLRVLVARLFVQLLGHGVWELDDDTWRAPLARLAEGLAPRPEDDVPDEAVQHVTAVTAVCMGLLLGGASLTGGTLHDLLAARTWQAVKDRVSVAETDVVGDLLIPPRLAHANVLSRSGWERLLDLARSDDPVALITAELAADELILESDRGIYRVTGRFTNPVPVAARVATLLGRHLETVLVHAVTGDRWTLVAWRRPHLVVAGSRAMWPGWRVYRVPPSGTPESRLTGGEGPPRAGLVAGPVPLGRTPPPGALDVLELAGADPADLLRRLRDHGT
;
A
#
# COMPACT_ATOMS: atom_id res chain seq x y z
N MET A 1 5.82 -40.85 -6.53
CA MET A 1 5.24 -41.13 -7.87
C MET A 1 6.16 -40.48 -8.89
N THR A 2 6.62 -41.19 -9.93
CA THR A 2 7.34 -40.54 -11.04
C THR A 2 6.30 -39.96 -11.98
N TRP A 3 6.19 -38.64 -12.00
CA TRP A 3 5.29 -37.95 -12.92
C TRP A 3 5.89 -38.02 -14.33
N GLU A 4 5.16 -38.59 -15.28
CA GLU A 4 5.49 -38.41 -16.70
C GLU A 4 5.08 -36.99 -17.10
N PHE A 5 6.01 -36.19 -17.62
CA PHE A 5 5.74 -34.80 -17.98
C PHE A 5 4.78 -34.73 -19.16
N THR A 6 3.64 -34.06 -18.95
CA THR A 6 2.62 -33.83 -19.98
C THR A 6 2.40 -32.35 -20.24
N SER A 7 2.48 -31.51 -19.21
CA SER A 7 2.34 -30.06 -19.30
C SER A 7 2.96 -29.37 -18.08
N PRO A 8 3.02 -28.03 -18.04
CA PRO A 8 3.47 -27.30 -16.86
C PRO A 8 2.75 -27.64 -15.55
N LEU A 9 1.52 -28.17 -15.60
CA LEU A 9 0.82 -28.67 -14.40
C LEU A 9 1.56 -29.83 -13.73
N THR A 10 2.24 -30.68 -14.52
CA THR A 10 3.09 -31.76 -13.99
C THR A 10 4.20 -31.19 -13.11
N LEU A 11 4.86 -30.10 -13.54
CA LEU A 11 5.96 -29.48 -12.78
C LEU A 11 5.49 -28.90 -11.45
N LEU A 12 4.30 -28.30 -11.44
CA LEU A 12 3.71 -27.80 -10.20
C LEU A 12 3.32 -28.95 -9.27
N GLY A 13 2.79 -30.05 -9.81
CA GLY A 13 2.50 -31.27 -9.05
C GLY A 13 3.76 -31.91 -8.46
N GLU A 14 4.83 -32.02 -9.25
CA GLU A 14 6.15 -32.44 -8.79
C GLU A 14 6.64 -31.58 -7.62
N TRP A 15 6.49 -30.25 -7.72
CA TRP A 15 6.89 -29.32 -6.66
C TRP A 15 6.05 -29.48 -5.40
N ARG A 16 4.73 -29.65 -5.56
CA ARG A 16 3.80 -29.87 -4.43
C ARG A 16 4.10 -31.14 -3.67
N ASP A 17 4.48 -32.20 -4.37
CA ASP A 17 4.61 -33.55 -3.79
C ASP A 17 6.03 -33.85 -3.29
N ARG A 18 6.89 -32.84 -3.16
CA ARG A 18 8.24 -33.00 -2.64
C ARG A 18 8.22 -33.25 -1.13
N THR A 19 9.15 -34.10 -0.68
CA THR A 19 9.30 -34.44 0.74
C THR A 19 10.04 -33.38 1.55
N ASP A 20 10.74 -32.46 0.90
CA ASP A 20 11.51 -31.39 1.55
C ASP A 20 10.68 -30.12 1.81
N GLU A 21 9.40 -30.11 1.39
CA GLU A 21 8.48 -28.98 1.54
C GLU A 21 9.06 -27.65 1.03
N ALA A 22 9.94 -27.70 0.02
CA ALA A 22 10.60 -26.52 -0.51
C ALA A 22 9.60 -25.48 -1.04
N GLU A 23 9.71 -24.23 -0.56
CA GLU A 23 8.79 -23.17 -0.96
C GLU A 23 9.00 -22.78 -2.44
N LEU A 24 7.89 -22.51 -3.13
CA LEU A 24 7.92 -21.90 -4.46
C LEU A 24 7.93 -20.38 -4.29
N HIS A 25 8.91 -19.70 -4.88
CA HIS A 25 9.06 -18.24 -4.74
C HIS A 25 8.34 -17.50 -5.86
N GLU A 26 8.60 -17.87 -7.11
CA GLU A 26 8.03 -17.25 -8.30
C GLU A 26 7.41 -18.30 -9.22
N LEU A 27 6.28 -17.95 -9.82
CA LEU A 27 5.69 -18.65 -10.95
C LEU A 27 5.34 -17.63 -12.05
N LEU A 28 6.03 -17.71 -13.17
CA LEU A 28 5.77 -16.88 -14.35
C LEU A 28 5.13 -17.72 -15.46
N LEU A 29 3.99 -17.25 -15.95
CA LEU A 29 3.32 -17.80 -17.12
C LEU A 29 3.24 -16.75 -18.22
N LEU A 30 3.82 -17.07 -19.38
CA LEU A 30 3.66 -16.30 -20.61
C LEU A 30 2.89 -17.15 -21.62
N GLY A 31 1.95 -16.54 -22.35
CA GLY A 31 1.19 -17.22 -23.38
C GLY A 31 0.61 -16.25 -24.40
N PHE A 32 0.18 -16.77 -25.56
CA PHE A 32 -0.59 -15.98 -26.51
C PHE A 32 -2.02 -15.78 -26.01
N THR A 33 -2.72 -16.90 -25.79
CA THR A 33 -4.01 -16.94 -25.10
C THR A 33 -3.78 -17.42 -23.67
N VAL A 34 -4.46 -16.82 -22.70
CA VAL A 34 -4.47 -17.27 -21.30
C VAL A 34 -5.92 -17.49 -20.86
N ASP A 35 -6.20 -18.67 -20.32
CA ASP A 35 -7.52 -19.04 -19.80
C ASP A 35 -7.50 -18.85 -18.29
N LEU A 36 -7.85 -17.65 -17.84
CA LEU A 36 -7.80 -17.30 -16.41
C LEU A 36 -8.72 -18.20 -15.57
N PRO A 37 -10.00 -18.46 -15.93
CA PRO A 37 -10.84 -19.38 -15.17
C PRO A 37 -10.23 -20.79 -15.00
N PHE A 38 -9.63 -21.34 -16.06
CA PHE A 38 -8.91 -22.61 -15.98
C PHE A 38 -7.73 -22.56 -15.01
N LEU A 39 -6.88 -21.52 -15.10
CA LEU A 39 -5.72 -21.36 -14.23
C LEU A 39 -6.14 -21.17 -12.76
N GLU A 40 -7.19 -20.39 -12.52
CA GLU A 40 -7.76 -20.14 -11.20
C GLU A 40 -8.32 -21.42 -10.55
N LYS A 41 -8.81 -22.36 -11.37
CA LYS A 41 -9.28 -23.66 -10.89
C LYS A 41 -8.17 -24.67 -10.66
N THR A 42 -7.09 -24.64 -11.44
CA THR A 42 -6.15 -25.78 -11.55
C THR A 42 -4.72 -25.50 -11.07
N LEU A 43 -4.24 -24.26 -11.18
CA LEU A 43 -2.84 -23.91 -10.96
C LEU A 43 -2.66 -22.85 -9.86
N ILE A 44 -3.45 -21.77 -9.89
CA ILE A 44 -3.27 -20.63 -8.99
C ILE A 44 -3.39 -21.04 -7.51
N PRO A 45 -4.41 -21.79 -7.06
CA PRO A 45 -4.55 -22.15 -5.65
C PRO A 45 -3.35 -22.95 -5.13
N THR A 46 -2.88 -23.94 -5.90
CA THR A 46 -1.74 -24.78 -5.53
C THR A 46 -0.45 -23.97 -5.49
N ALA A 47 -0.17 -23.15 -6.50
CA ALA A 47 1.01 -22.29 -6.50
C ALA A 47 0.99 -21.28 -5.34
N ARG A 48 -0.18 -20.74 -4.99
CA ARG A 48 -0.35 -19.86 -3.82
C ARG A 48 -0.14 -20.58 -2.50
N ALA A 49 -0.61 -21.82 -2.38
CA ALA A 49 -0.38 -22.64 -1.19
C ALA A 49 1.11 -22.98 -1.00
N LEU A 50 1.86 -23.12 -2.10
CA LEU A 50 3.32 -23.27 -2.09
C LEU A 50 4.10 -21.97 -1.82
N GLY A 51 3.39 -20.86 -1.59
CA GLY A 51 3.98 -19.57 -1.27
C GLY A 51 4.33 -18.70 -2.48
N ALA A 52 4.02 -19.11 -3.71
CA ALA A 52 4.48 -18.39 -4.90
C ALA A 52 3.86 -17.00 -5.05
N ARG A 53 4.69 -16.03 -5.48
CA ARG A 53 4.22 -14.88 -6.25
C ARG A 53 4.01 -15.33 -7.70
N ILE A 54 2.83 -15.07 -8.24
CA ILE A 54 2.44 -15.58 -9.56
C ILE A 54 2.22 -14.40 -10.50
N THR A 55 2.79 -14.48 -11.70
CA THR A 55 2.63 -13.50 -12.77
C THR A 55 2.16 -14.18 -14.05
N VAL A 56 1.04 -13.71 -14.62
CA VAL A 56 0.44 -14.25 -15.85
C VAL A 56 0.31 -13.15 -16.89
N ILE A 57 0.99 -13.29 -18.02
CA ILE A 57 0.97 -12.33 -19.13
C ILE A 57 0.48 -13.00 -20.41
N GLY A 58 -0.56 -12.43 -21.01
CA GLY A 58 -1.16 -12.85 -22.28
C GLY A 58 -1.02 -11.79 -23.39
N ASP A 59 -1.38 -12.12 -24.63
CA ASP A 59 -1.52 -11.13 -25.71
C ASP A 59 -2.79 -10.29 -25.51
N ALA A 60 -2.67 -8.97 -25.63
CA ALA A 60 -3.77 -8.03 -25.41
C ALA A 60 -4.92 -8.23 -26.41
N GLY A 61 -4.63 -8.66 -27.64
CA GLY A 61 -5.62 -8.97 -28.66
C GLY A 61 -6.28 -10.34 -28.49
N GLN A 62 -5.93 -11.12 -27.45
CA GLN A 62 -6.44 -12.47 -27.20
C GLN A 62 -6.98 -12.67 -25.77
N GLY A 63 -7.00 -11.61 -24.95
CA GLY A 63 -7.54 -11.62 -23.59
C GLY A 63 -9.08 -11.71 -23.55
N LEU A 64 -9.65 -12.72 -24.18
CA LEU A 64 -11.10 -12.93 -24.27
C LEU A 64 -11.55 -13.89 -23.17
N TYR A 65 -11.70 -13.36 -21.96
CA TYR A 65 -12.37 -14.03 -20.84
C TYR A 65 -13.58 -13.19 -20.42
N ASP A 66 -14.63 -13.86 -19.95
CA ASP A 66 -15.72 -13.14 -19.28
C ASP A 66 -15.23 -12.72 -17.88
N PRO A 67 -15.13 -11.41 -17.58
CA PRO A 67 -14.64 -10.96 -16.27
C PRO A 67 -15.44 -11.52 -15.09
N VAL A 68 -16.71 -11.90 -15.28
CA VAL A 68 -17.54 -12.47 -14.21
C VAL A 68 -17.07 -13.85 -13.74
N ASP A 69 -16.30 -14.56 -14.58
CA ASP A 69 -15.77 -15.89 -14.29
C ASP A 69 -14.39 -15.85 -13.61
N VAL A 70 -13.81 -14.66 -13.45
CA VAL A 70 -12.46 -14.47 -12.92
C VAL A 70 -12.53 -13.78 -11.56
N ARG A 71 -11.95 -14.39 -10.53
CA ARG A 71 -12.11 -13.94 -9.13
C ARG A 71 -10.80 -13.60 -8.44
N MET A 72 -9.69 -14.16 -8.91
CA MET A 72 -8.39 -14.04 -8.26
C MET A 72 -7.38 -13.15 -9.01
N ALA A 73 -7.61 -12.83 -10.29
CA ALA A 73 -6.77 -11.92 -11.06
C ALA A 73 -6.61 -10.57 -10.35
N GLY A 74 -5.37 -10.09 -10.23
CA GLY A 74 -5.06 -8.84 -9.53
C GLY A 74 -5.25 -8.88 -8.00
N ARG A 75 -5.67 -10.02 -7.43
CA ARG A 75 -5.85 -10.21 -5.98
C ARG A 75 -4.98 -11.31 -5.42
N SER A 76 -4.81 -12.42 -6.14
CA SER A 76 -3.93 -13.52 -5.73
C SER A 76 -2.72 -13.66 -6.64
N TYR A 77 -2.79 -13.12 -7.86
CA TYR A 77 -1.70 -13.16 -8.82
C TYR A 77 -1.69 -11.90 -9.67
N PHE A 78 -0.52 -11.52 -10.17
CA PHE A 78 -0.36 -10.43 -11.10
C PHE A 78 -0.87 -10.88 -12.48
N HIS A 79 -1.80 -10.11 -13.06
CA HIS A 79 -2.19 -10.27 -14.44
C HIS A 79 -1.84 -8.99 -15.21
N GLY A 80 -1.35 -9.16 -16.43
CA GLY A 80 -1.16 -8.08 -17.38
C GLY A 80 -1.28 -8.61 -18.80
N LEU A 81 -1.43 -7.70 -19.74
CA LEU A 81 -1.45 -8.02 -21.16
C LEU A 81 -0.26 -7.37 -21.85
N ALA A 82 0.23 -8.01 -22.91
CA ALA A 82 1.34 -7.57 -23.72
C ALA A 82 0.85 -7.22 -25.13
N ALA A 83 1.41 -6.17 -25.71
CA ALA A 83 1.13 -5.76 -27.08
C ALA A 83 2.43 -5.49 -27.86
N CYS A 84 2.45 -5.97 -29.09
CA CYS A 84 3.44 -5.60 -30.10
C CYS A 84 2.74 -5.46 -31.46
N ARG A 85 3.47 -5.05 -32.49
CA ARG A 85 2.93 -4.93 -33.86
C ARG A 85 2.44 -6.28 -34.39
N GLY A 86 3.23 -7.34 -34.21
CA GLY A 86 2.80 -8.73 -34.38
C GLY A 86 2.10 -9.26 -33.11
N SER A 87 2.04 -10.57 -32.90
CA SER A 87 1.43 -11.16 -31.70
C SER A 87 2.46 -11.42 -30.60
N PHE A 88 2.10 -11.18 -29.34
CA PHE A 88 2.85 -11.68 -28.20
C PHE A 88 2.61 -13.19 -28.08
N HIS A 89 3.57 -13.99 -28.54
CA HIS A 89 3.37 -15.41 -28.75
C HIS A 89 4.26 -16.36 -27.92
N PRO A 90 5.15 -15.93 -26.98
CA PRO A 90 5.98 -16.88 -26.26
C PRO A 90 5.10 -17.77 -25.35
N LYS A 91 5.49 -19.04 -25.18
CA LYS A 91 4.91 -19.89 -24.14
C LYS A 91 6.00 -20.35 -23.19
N LEU A 92 5.92 -19.85 -21.97
CA LEU A 92 6.88 -20.10 -20.90
C LEU A 92 6.12 -20.37 -19.62
N ALA A 93 6.45 -21.47 -18.94
CA ALA A 93 6.16 -21.65 -17.54
C ALA A 93 7.49 -21.74 -16.77
N LEU A 94 7.72 -20.80 -15.86
CA LEU A 94 8.97 -20.70 -15.09
C LEU A 94 8.64 -20.74 -13.59
N LEU A 95 9.18 -21.74 -12.92
CA LEU A 95 9.08 -21.97 -11.48
C LEU A 95 10.45 -21.69 -10.86
N ILE A 96 10.52 -20.82 -9.86
CA ILE A 96 11.76 -20.50 -9.14
C ILE A 96 11.53 -20.69 -7.65
N GLY A 97 12.35 -21.51 -7.00
CA GLY A 97 12.43 -21.68 -5.55
C GLY A 97 13.68 -21.02 -4.96
N ALA A 98 14.05 -21.41 -3.74
CA ALA A 98 15.28 -20.94 -3.10
C ALA A 98 16.55 -21.53 -3.74
N HIS A 99 16.53 -22.83 -4.05
CA HIS A 99 17.72 -23.59 -4.44
C HIS A 99 17.63 -24.20 -5.84
N GLU A 100 16.49 -24.06 -6.51
CA GLU A 100 16.28 -24.62 -7.85
C GLU A 100 15.31 -23.78 -8.68
N ALA A 101 15.39 -23.95 -9.99
CA ALA A 101 14.42 -23.41 -10.92
C ALA A 101 14.15 -24.41 -12.04
N VAL A 102 12.94 -24.34 -12.59
CA VAL A 102 12.49 -25.15 -13.72
C VAL A 102 11.80 -24.26 -14.74
N ALA A 103 12.21 -24.32 -16.00
CA ALA A 103 11.59 -23.60 -17.11
C ALA A 103 11.08 -24.58 -18.16
N ALA A 104 9.79 -24.51 -18.49
CA ALA A 104 9.20 -25.20 -19.62
C ALA A 104 8.92 -24.19 -20.74
N VAL A 105 9.61 -24.37 -21.87
CA VAL A 105 9.41 -23.58 -23.10
C VAL A 105 8.78 -24.48 -24.14
N GLY A 106 7.70 -24.06 -24.77
CA GLY A 106 6.97 -24.95 -25.68
C GLY A 106 5.95 -24.28 -26.58
N SER A 107 5.06 -25.11 -27.11
CA SER A 107 4.06 -24.72 -28.11
C SER A 107 2.66 -24.49 -27.53
N GLY A 108 2.40 -24.95 -26.30
CA GLY A 108 1.10 -24.94 -25.64
C GLY A 108 0.81 -23.68 -24.82
N ASN A 109 -0.31 -23.02 -25.10
CA ASN A 109 -0.78 -21.87 -24.33
C ASN A 109 -1.27 -22.29 -22.93
N PRO A 110 -1.25 -21.40 -21.92
CA PRO A 110 -1.84 -21.61 -20.58
C PRO A 110 -3.38 -21.71 -20.61
N THR A 111 -3.89 -22.78 -21.24
CA THR A 111 -5.31 -23.05 -21.42
C THR A 111 -5.62 -24.53 -21.23
N MET A 112 -6.89 -24.86 -21.01
CA MET A 112 -7.33 -26.25 -20.92
C MET A 112 -6.93 -27.07 -22.15
N ALA A 113 -7.06 -26.49 -23.35
CA ALA A 113 -6.67 -27.15 -24.59
C ALA A 113 -5.15 -27.33 -24.69
N GLY A 114 -4.37 -26.27 -24.41
CA GLY A 114 -2.91 -26.29 -24.54
C GLY A 114 -2.22 -27.17 -23.50
N TRP A 115 -2.80 -27.36 -22.31
CA TRP A 115 -2.16 -28.14 -21.24
C TRP A 115 -2.81 -29.50 -20.97
N GLY A 116 -3.99 -29.77 -21.53
CA GLY A 116 -4.77 -30.96 -21.24
C GLY A 116 -5.29 -31.76 -22.44
N TYR A 117 -5.22 -31.24 -23.68
CA TYR A 117 -5.83 -31.89 -24.84
C TYR A 117 -4.94 -31.94 -26.09
N ASN A 118 -4.39 -30.80 -26.50
CA ASN A 118 -3.57 -30.69 -27.69
C ASN A 118 -2.27 -31.50 -27.56
N ASP A 119 -1.77 -32.00 -28.68
CA ASP A 119 -0.44 -32.59 -28.75
C ASP A 119 0.61 -31.49 -28.92
N GLU A 120 1.06 -30.95 -27.78
CA GLU A 120 2.04 -29.87 -27.69
C GLU A 120 3.45 -30.43 -27.48
N LEU A 121 4.45 -29.64 -27.87
CA LEU A 121 5.87 -29.96 -27.68
C LEU A 121 6.49 -29.00 -26.65
N TRP A 122 7.27 -29.56 -25.74
CA TRP A 122 7.90 -28.83 -24.64
C TRP A 122 9.36 -29.23 -24.49
N THR A 123 10.21 -28.25 -24.19
CA THR A 123 11.56 -28.45 -23.66
C THR A 123 11.59 -27.97 -22.22
N VAL A 124 11.98 -28.87 -21.30
CA VAL A 124 12.07 -28.59 -19.87
C VAL A 124 13.54 -28.46 -19.47
N LEU A 125 13.88 -27.28 -18.95
CA LEU A 125 15.20 -26.94 -18.42
C LEU A 125 15.13 -26.97 -16.90
N ARG A 126 16.02 -27.73 -16.25
CA ARG A 126 16.12 -27.80 -14.79
C ARG A 126 17.50 -27.33 -14.34
N GLY A 127 17.54 -26.51 -13.30
CA GLY A 127 18.78 -26.01 -12.72
C GLY A 127 18.69 -25.96 -11.19
N HIS A 128 19.84 -26.14 -10.54
CA HIS A 128 19.99 -26.11 -9.09
C HIS A 128 21.07 -25.09 -8.70
N GLU A 129 21.12 -24.66 -7.45
CA GLU A 129 22.14 -23.73 -6.93
C GLU A 129 23.58 -24.26 -7.06
N THR A 130 23.75 -25.57 -7.23
CA THR A 130 25.05 -26.23 -7.46
C THR A 130 25.41 -26.29 -8.94
N GLY A 131 24.49 -25.95 -9.83
CA GLY A 131 24.71 -25.93 -11.28
C GLY A 131 23.41 -25.82 -12.07
N ALA A 132 23.35 -24.82 -12.95
CA ALA A 132 22.26 -24.58 -13.88
C ALA A 132 22.73 -24.60 -15.35
N PRO A 133 21.82 -24.85 -16.30
CA PRO A 133 22.12 -24.78 -17.72
C PRO A 133 22.22 -23.32 -18.19
N GLU A 134 23.17 -23.01 -19.08
CA GLU A 134 23.35 -21.68 -19.72
C GLU A 134 22.04 -21.06 -20.26
N PRO A 135 21.08 -21.83 -20.81
CA PRO A 135 19.72 -21.36 -21.07
C PRO A 135 19.06 -20.49 -20.00
N PHE A 136 19.35 -20.66 -18.70
CA PHE A 136 18.80 -19.79 -17.65
C PHE A 136 19.33 -18.35 -17.76
N ARG A 137 20.62 -18.19 -18.11
CA ARG A 137 21.23 -16.88 -18.34
C ARG A 137 20.71 -16.22 -19.61
N GLU A 138 20.48 -16.99 -20.66
CA GLU A 138 19.88 -16.47 -21.90
C GLU A 138 18.42 -16.07 -21.68
N LEU A 139 17.65 -16.89 -20.95
CA LEU A 139 16.27 -16.59 -20.59
C LEU A 139 16.17 -15.35 -19.68
N SER A 140 17.06 -15.19 -18.70
CA SER A 140 17.06 -14.00 -17.85
C SER A 140 17.34 -12.71 -18.63
N ARG A 141 18.30 -12.73 -19.55
CA ARG A 141 18.58 -11.59 -20.45
C ARG A 141 17.36 -11.25 -21.32
N TRP A 142 16.70 -12.26 -21.86
CA TRP A 142 15.49 -12.06 -22.66
C TRP A 142 14.35 -11.45 -21.84
N LEU A 143 14.07 -11.98 -20.65
CA LEU A 143 13.04 -11.46 -19.74
C LEU A 143 13.31 -9.99 -19.37
N ALA A 144 14.56 -9.64 -19.06
CA ALA A 144 14.95 -8.27 -18.74
C ALA A 144 14.82 -7.30 -19.93
N ALA A 145 15.00 -7.78 -21.16
CA ALA A 145 14.92 -6.99 -22.38
C ALA A 145 13.49 -6.86 -22.95
N LEU A 146 12.55 -7.70 -22.51
CA LEU A 146 11.23 -7.85 -23.12
C LEU A 146 10.41 -6.56 -23.16
N GLY A 147 10.44 -5.77 -22.08
CA GLY A 147 9.67 -4.51 -21.97
C GLY A 147 10.15 -3.36 -22.86
N GLY A 148 11.24 -3.55 -23.63
CA GLY A 148 11.68 -2.59 -24.65
C GLY A 148 10.85 -2.66 -25.94
N PRO A 149 10.89 -3.78 -26.68
CA PRO A 149 10.16 -3.95 -27.94
C PRO A 149 8.70 -4.39 -27.78
N VAL A 150 8.28 -4.84 -26.60
CA VAL A 150 6.91 -5.25 -26.30
C VAL A 150 6.32 -4.30 -25.26
N ALA A 151 5.18 -3.69 -25.58
CA ALA A 151 4.44 -2.86 -24.65
C ALA A 151 3.78 -3.77 -23.60
N VAL A 152 4.10 -3.54 -22.33
CA VAL A 152 3.51 -4.21 -21.16
C VAL A 152 3.30 -3.14 -20.07
N PRO A 153 2.42 -3.37 -19.08
CA PRO A 153 2.28 -2.47 -17.95
C PRO A 153 3.60 -2.28 -17.21
N HIS A 154 3.82 -1.10 -16.62
CA HIS A 154 5.06 -0.80 -15.91
C HIS A 154 5.34 -1.82 -14.80
N TYR A 155 4.33 -2.17 -14.00
CA TYR A 155 4.46 -3.19 -12.96
C TYR A 155 4.88 -4.56 -13.52
N ALA A 156 4.37 -4.97 -14.69
CA ALA A 156 4.74 -6.23 -15.31
C ALA A 156 6.20 -6.21 -15.80
N THR A 157 6.67 -5.05 -16.30
CA THR A 157 8.08 -4.86 -16.68
C THR A 157 9.01 -5.06 -15.48
N GLU A 158 8.68 -4.45 -14.34
CA GLU A 158 9.51 -4.58 -13.13
C GLU A 158 9.49 -6.01 -12.59
N LEU A 159 8.33 -6.68 -12.58
CA LEU A 159 8.25 -8.10 -12.20
C LEU A 159 9.12 -9.00 -13.11
N LEU A 160 9.09 -8.77 -14.43
CA LEU A 160 9.92 -9.52 -15.38
C LEU A 160 11.42 -9.32 -15.11
N LYS A 161 11.85 -8.09 -14.77
CA LYS A 161 13.25 -7.78 -14.40
C LYS A 161 13.65 -8.42 -13.07
N GLU A 162 12.76 -8.42 -12.07
CA GLU A 162 13.01 -9.09 -10.79
C GLU A 162 13.17 -10.60 -10.97
N ILE A 163 12.27 -11.22 -11.73
CA ILE A 163 12.31 -12.65 -12.05
C ILE A 163 13.57 -12.98 -12.85
N ALA A 164 13.94 -12.14 -13.83
CA ALA A 164 15.19 -12.27 -14.57
C ALA A 164 16.42 -12.23 -13.64
N THR A 165 16.44 -11.28 -12.70
CA THR A 165 17.55 -11.14 -11.74
C THR A 165 17.69 -12.40 -10.89
N ARG A 166 16.59 -12.90 -10.33
CA ARG A 166 16.57 -14.16 -9.56
C ARG A 166 17.03 -15.35 -10.38
N LEU A 167 16.57 -15.48 -11.63
CA LEU A 167 16.99 -16.57 -12.50
C LEU A 167 18.50 -16.50 -12.84
N ALA A 168 19.07 -15.29 -12.89
CA ALA A 168 20.49 -15.09 -13.18
C ALA A 168 21.43 -15.41 -12.00
N GLU A 169 20.91 -15.55 -10.77
CA GLU A 169 21.69 -15.90 -9.57
C GLU A 169 22.20 -17.35 -9.60
N PHE A 170 21.56 -18.23 -10.37
CA PHE A 170 21.96 -19.62 -10.50
C PHE A 170 23.31 -19.76 -11.24
N PRO A 171 24.33 -20.42 -10.65
CA PRO A 171 25.63 -20.56 -11.28
C PRO A 171 25.56 -21.53 -12.47
N ILE A 172 26.12 -21.11 -13.61
CA ILE A 172 26.09 -21.92 -14.83
C ILE A 172 27.16 -23.02 -14.77
N ALA A 173 26.73 -24.27 -15.00
CA ALA A 173 27.60 -25.44 -14.99
C ALA A 173 27.61 -26.22 -16.32
N SER A 174 26.62 -26.02 -17.19
CA SER A 174 26.50 -26.77 -18.46
C SER A 174 25.94 -25.92 -19.59
N ARG A 175 26.20 -26.34 -20.84
CA ARG A 175 25.70 -25.69 -22.07
C ARG A 175 25.00 -26.68 -23.01
N PRO A 176 23.97 -27.41 -22.52
CA PRO A 176 23.34 -28.47 -23.32
C PRO A 176 22.45 -27.93 -24.45
N ALA A 177 22.00 -26.68 -24.34
CA ALA A 177 21.02 -26.06 -25.23
C ALA A 177 21.25 -24.55 -25.32
N ARG A 178 20.52 -23.88 -26.21
CA ARG A 178 20.44 -22.42 -26.33
C ARG A 178 18.98 -21.96 -26.37
N VAL A 179 18.69 -20.84 -25.74
CA VAL A 179 17.42 -20.11 -25.88
C VAL A 179 17.54 -19.16 -27.07
N LEU A 180 16.58 -19.24 -27.99
CA LEU A 180 16.44 -18.33 -29.13
C LEU A 180 15.16 -17.50 -29.00
N HIS A 181 15.24 -16.25 -29.42
CA HIS A 181 14.12 -15.30 -29.45
C HIS A 181 14.29 -14.33 -30.61
N ASN A 182 13.24 -13.59 -30.99
CA ASN A 182 13.27 -12.68 -32.14
C ASN A 182 13.06 -11.20 -31.83
N LEU A 183 13.48 -10.73 -30.64
CA LEU A 183 13.39 -9.31 -30.29
C LEU A 183 14.10 -8.41 -31.32
N ASP A 184 15.33 -8.77 -31.70
CA ASP A 184 16.27 -7.99 -32.51
C ASP A 184 16.81 -8.75 -33.74
N THR A 185 16.85 -10.08 -33.69
CA THR A 185 17.28 -10.94 -34.82
C THR A 185 16.27 -12.05 -35.09
N GLY A 186 15.90 -12.31 -36.35
CA GLY A 186 14.99 -13.41 -36.71
C GLY A 186 15.50 -14.78 -36.22
N LEU A 187 14.60 -15.72 -35.94
CA LEU A 187 14.98 -17.05 -35.42
C LEU A 187 15.81 -17.84 -36.44
N VAL A 188 15.44 -17.80 -37.72
CA VAL A 188 16.15 -18.56 -38.78
C VAL A 188 17.58 -18.06 -38.99
N ASP A 189 17.82 -16.76 -38.84
CA ASP A 189 19.17 -16.20 -39.00
C ASP A 189 20.12 -16.61 -37.86
N GLN A 190 19.58 -17.08 -36.73
CA GLN A 190 20.33 -17.61 -35.60
C GLN A 190 20.67 -19.11 -35.73
N LEU A 191 20.06 -19.81 -36.71
CA LEU A 191 20.34 -21.22 -37.00
C LEU A 191 21.68 -21.38 -37.75
N PRO A 192 22.35 -22.54 -37.67
CA PRO A 192 23.54 -22.79 -38.47
C PRO A 192 23.25 -22.68 -39.98
N ALA A 193 24.28 -22.36 -40.76
CA ALA A 193 24.22 -22.52 -42.21
C ALA A 193 24.40 -23.99 -42.58
N GLY A 194 23.74 -24.43 -43.65
CA GLY A 194 23.89 -25.75 -44.23
C GLY A 194 25.26 -26.07 -44.84
N PRO A 195 25.43 -27.25 -45.47
CA PRO A 195 24.37 -28.22 -45.75
C PRO A 195 24.04 -29.14 -44.57
N VAL A 196 22.78 -29.57 -44.48
CA VAL A 196 22.31 -30.61 -43.54
C VAL A 196 21.86 -31.86 -44.30
N GLU A 197 21.91 -33.03 -43.66
CA GLU A 197 21.59 -34.29 -44.33
C GLU A 197 20.08 -34.49 -44.48
N GLU A 198 19.32 -34.13 -43.45
CA GLU A 198 17.86 -34.31 -43.41
C GLU A 198 17.24 -33.22 -42.56
N LEU A 199 16.11 -32.68 -43.00
CA LEU A 199 15.34 -31.64 -42.32
C LEU A 199 13.91 -32.12 -42.12
N HIS A 200 13.44 -32.14 -40.87
CA HIS A 200 12.03 -32.38 -40.56
C HIS A 200 11.37 -31.11 -40.04
N LEU A 201 10.15 -30.86 -40.53
CA LEU A 201 9.38 -29.66 -40.23
C LEU A 201 7.96 -30.05 -39.89
N TYR A 202 7.40 -29.44 -38.84
CA TYR A 202 6.02 -29.63 -38.48
C TYR A 202 5.48 -28.47 -37.62
N ALA A 203 4.36 -27.88 -38.05
CA ALA A 203 3.61 -26.90 -37.26
C ALA A 203 2.14 -26.84 -37.72
N PRO A 204 1.21 -26.40 -36.85
CA PRO A 204 -0.20 -26.26 -37.21
C PRO A 204 -0.46 -25.14 -38.24
N PHE A 205 0.42 -24.14 -38.34
CA PHE A 205 0.28 -23.04 -39.30
C PHE A 205 1.54 -22.89 -40.16
N ILE A 206 1.32 -22.80 -41.48
CA ILE A 206 2.32 -22.51 -42.50
C ILE A 206 1.88 -21.22 -43.21
N ASP A 207 2.82 -20.32 -43.51
CA ASP A 207 2.48 -19.07 -44.18
C ASP A 207 1.94 -19.29 -45.59
N GLN A 208 0.96 -18.46 -45.97
CA GLN A 208 0.19 -18.63 -47.23
C GLN A 208 1.04 -18.48 -48.49
N ASN A 209 2.26 -17.93 -48.36
CA ASN A 209 3.20 -17.70 -49.45
C ASN A 209 4.47 -18.56 -49.33
N GLY A 210 4.53 -19.48 -48.36
CA GLY A 210 5.65 -20.40 -48.18
C GLY A 210 6.99 -19.73 -47.84
N ARG A 211 7.01 -18.44 -47.47
CA ARG A 211 8.26 -17.66 -47.30
C ARG A 211 9.15 -18.22 -46.20
N ALA A 212 8.57 -18.61 -45.05
CA ALA A 212 9.36 -19.22 -43.98
C ALA A 212 9.98 -20.53 -44.43
N LEU A 213 9.20 -21.39 -45.09
CA LEU A 213 9.66 -22.69 -45.57
C LEU A 213 10.82 -22.55 -46.56
N ALA A 214 10.68 -21.67 -47.55
CA ALA A 214 11.72 -21.39 -48.54
C ALA A 214 13.01 -20.88 -47.88
N ARG A 215 12.90 -19.95 -46.91
CA ARG A 215 14.05 -19.38 -46.20
C ARG A 215 14.76 -20.39 -45.29
N ILE A 216 14.02 -21.32 -44.67
CA ILE A 216 14.62 -22.42 -43.90
C ILE A 216 15.43 -23.34 -44.82
N VAL A 217 14.83 -23.75 -45.96
CA VAL A 217 15.50 -24.61 -46.94
C VAL A 217 16.74 -23.94 -47.51
N GLU A 218 16.66 -22.65 -47.83
CA GLU A 218 17.82 -21.85 -48.26
C GLU A 218 18.92 -21.81 -47.19
N ARG A 219 18.55 -21.58 -45.92
CA ARG A 219 19.52 -21.45 -44.81
C ARG A 219 20.24 -22.77 -44.51
N LEU A 220 19.49 -23.87 -44.45
CA LEU A 220 20.00 -25.18 -44.02
C LEU A 220 20.48 -26.05 -45.19
N ALA A 221 20.13 -25.72 -46.44
CA ALA A 221 20.48 -26.47 -47.65
C ALA A 221 20.39 -28.00 -47.46
N PRO A 222 19.20 -28.54 -47.12
CA PRO A 222 19.03 -29.96 -46.78
C PRO A 222 19.10 -30.87 -48.00
N SER A 223 19.71 -32.06 -47.84
CA SER A 223 19.65 -33.10 -48.89
C SER A 223 18.28 -33.76 -49.00
N ARG A 224 17.53 -33.86 -47.89
CA ARG A 224 16.15 -34.38 -47.84
C ARG A 224 15.31 -33.55 -46.89
N VAL A 225 14.05 -33.31 -47.26
CA VAL A 225 13.05 -32.59 -46.45
C VAL A 225 11.87 -33.51 -46.16
N VAL A 226 11.40 -33.54 -44.91
CA VAL A 226 10.16 -34.21 -44.51
C VAL A 226 9.24 -33.18 -43.85
N LEU A 227 8.10 -32.90 -44.46
CA LEU A 227 7.11 -31.97 -43.95
C LEU A 227 5.92 -32.74 -43.36
N GLY A 228 5.71 -32.62 -42.05
CA GLY A 228 4.52 -33.13 -41.37
C GLY A 228 3.33 -32.19 -41.52
N VAL A 229 2.15 -32.71 -41.87
CA VAL A 229 0.90 -31.93 -41.98
C VAL A 229 -0.29 -32.76 -41.48
N GLN A 230 -1.20 -32.14 -40.72
CA GLN A 230 -2.55 -32.67 -40.54
C GLN A 230 -3.42 -32.13 -41.68
N GLU A 231 -3.80 -33.01 -42.61
CA GLU A 231 -4.34 -32.65 -43.93
C GLU A 231 -5.48 -31.61 -43.90
N ARG A 232 -6.37 -31.71 -42.92
CA ARG A 232 -7.55 -30.85 -42.73
C ARG A 232 -7.38 -29.89 -41.57
N TRP A 233 -6.57 -30.24 -40.56
CA TRP A 233 -6.48 -29.47 -39.31
C TRP A 233 -5.34 -28.44 -39.30
N SER A 234 -4.27 -28.66 -40.08
CA SER A 234 -3.25 -27.64 -40.32
C SER A 234 -3.77 -26.55 -41.24
N SER A 235 -3.33 -25.31 -41.06
CA SER A 235 -3.62 -24.15 -41.91
C SER A 235 -2.46 -23.90 -42.88
N TYR A 236 -2.68 -24.16 -44.17
CA TYR A 236 -1.66 -24.02 -45.21
C TYR A 236 -2.26 -23.70 -46.59
N ASP A 237 -1.39 -23.26 -47.50
CA ASP A 237 -1.62 -23.23 -48.94
C ASP A 237 -0.68 -24.24 -49.61
N GLY A 238 -1.25 -25.27 -50.24
CA GLY A 238 -0.51 -26.40 -50.78
C GLY A 238 0.34 -26.03 -52.01
N ASP A 239 -0.10 -25.07 -52.81
CA ASP A 239 0.66 -24.63 -53.99
C ASP A 239 1.87 -23.80 -53.57
N ALA A 240 1.73 -22.97 -52.52
CA ALA A 240 2.85 -22.23 -51.93
C ALA A 240 3.90 -23.15 -51.30
N ILE A 241 3.49 -24.24 -50.64
CA ILE A 241 4.42 -25.26 -50.11
C ILE A 241 5.20 -25.93 -51.25
N LEU A 242 4.51 -26.29 -52.34
CA LEU A 242 5.15 -26.90 -53.51
C LEU A 242 6.20 -26.00 -54.14
N GLU A 243 5.90 -24.70 -54.24
CA GLU A 243 6.85 -23.71 -54.75
C GLU A 243 8.05 -23.55 -53.82
N ALA A 244 7.83 -23.45 -52.51
CA ALA A 244 8.88 -23.30 -51.51
C ALA A 244 9.83 -24.51 -51.43
N LEU A 245 9.35 -25.72 -51.74
CA LEU A 245 10.13 -26.95 -51.75
C LEU A 245 10.63 -27.35 -53.15
N ALA A 246 10.40 -26.51 -54.17
CA ALA A 246 10.81 -26.82 -55.53
C ALA A 246 12.32 -27.08 -55.62
N GLY A 247 12.70 -28.21 -56.22
CA GLY A 247 14.10 -28.61 -56.35
C GLY A 247 14.73 -29.30 -55.14
N SER A 248 13.97 -29.48 -54.05
CA SER A 248 14.38 -30.30 -52.90
C SER A 248 13.85 -31.74 -53.02
N ASP A 249 14.58 -32.73 -52.48
CA ASP A 249 14.04 -34.08 -52.26
C ASP A 249 13.08 -34.03 -51.06
N ALA A 250 11.78 -33.87 -51.32
CA ALA A 250 10.79 -33.58 -50.30
C ALA A 250 9.71 -34.66 -50.19
N GLU A 251 9.49 -35.12 -48.95
CA GLU A 251 8.43 -36.03 -48.55
C GLU A 251 7.36 -35.27 -47.75
N LEU A 252 6.09 -35.58 -48.00
CA LEU A 252 4.98 -35.17 -47.14
C LEU A 252 4.65 -36.31 -46.19
N ARG A 253 4.55 -36.01 -44.89
CA ARG A 253 4.09 -36.94 -43.86
C ARG A 253 2.71 -36.54 -43.36
N LEU A 254 1.69 -37.30 -43.75
CA LEU A 254 0.32 -37.09 -43.29
C LEU A 254 0.17 -37.61 -41.86
N LEU A 255 -0.01 -36.68 -40.94
CA LEU A 255 -0.14 -36.98 -39.51
C LEU A 255 -1.58 -37.35 -39.18
N ALA A 256 -1.76 -38.28 -38.24
CA ALA A 256 -3.09 -38.70 -37.80
C ALA A 256 -3.90 -37.52 -37.21
N GLU A 257 -5.18 -37.42 -37.58
CA GLU A 257 -6.14 -36.40 -37.11
C GLU A 257 -7.06 -36.94 -36.00
N GLN A 258 -6.47 -37.56 -34.98
CA GLN A 258 -7.21 -38.01 -33.78
C GLN A 258 -7.27 -36.93 -32.70
N ARG A 259 -6.19 -36.16 -32.56
CA ARG A 259 -6.06 -35.00 -31.66
C ARG A 259 -5.33 -33.88 -32.39
N PRO A 260 -5.66 -32.60 -32.14
CA PRO A 260 -4.94 -31.49 -32.76
C PRO A 260 -3.47 -31.60 -32.41
N ARG A 261 -2.64 -31.81 -33.42
CA ARG A 261 -1.22 -31.69 -33.24
C ARG A 261 -0.91 -30.22 -33.33
N HIS A 262 -0.24 -29.70 -32.30
CA HIS A 262 -0.01 -28.27 -32.17
C HIS A 262 1.44 -27.95 -31.77
N GLY A 263 2.24 -29.00 -31.57
CA GLY A 263 3.70 -28.95 -31.56
C GLY A 263 4.27 -28.16 -32.75
N LYS A 264 5.39 -27.50 -32.49
CA LYS A 264 6.09 -26.64 -33.44
C LYS A 264 7.54 -27.08 -33.43
N LEU A 265 7.96 -27.67 -34.55
CA LEU A 265 9.19 -28.42 -34.66
C LEU A 265 9.93 -28.02 -35.94
N LEU A 266 11.20 -27.70 -35.77
CA LEU A 266 12.18 -27.62 -36.82
C LEU A 266 13.39 -28.41 -36.33
N GLU A 267 13.66 -29.57 -36.93
CA GLU A 267 14.80 -30.42 -36.56
C GLU A 267 15.59 -30.86 -37.77
N TRP A 268 16.88 -31.06 -37.61
CA TRP A 268 17.75 -31.48 -38.70
C TRP A 268 18.83 -32.45 -38.23
N ARG A 269 19.35 -33.21 -39.19
CA ARG A 269 20.41 -34.20 -38.98
C ARG A 269 21.72 -33.75 -39.62
N THR A 270 22.82 -33.79 -38.88
CA THR A 270 24.17 -33.51 -39.40
C THR A 270 25.20 -34.35 -38.66
N GLY A 271 26.03 -35.09 -39.41
CA GLY A 271 27.04 -35.96 -38.83
C GLY A 271 26.45 -37.05 -37.93
N GLY A 272 25.24 -37.54 -38.26
CA GLY A 272 24.51 -38.53 -37.47
C GLY A 272 23.84 -38.01 -36.19
N ARG A 273 23.96 -36.72 -35.85
CA ARG A 273 23.29 -36.11 -34.69
C ARG A 273 22.05 -35.35 -35.12
N TRP A 274 21.00 -35.43 -34.31
CA TRP A 274 19.79 -34.63 -34.47
C TRP A 274 19.85 -33.38 -33.59
N THR A 275 19.44 -32.25 -34.16
CA THR A 275 19.27 -30.99 -33.45
C THR A 275 17.88 -30.46 -33.72
N ALA A 276 17.18 -30.01 -32.68
CA ALA A 276 15.82 -29.50 -32.77
C ALA A 276 15.69 -28.10 -32.19
N LEU A 277 14.98 -27.23 -32.90
CA LEU A 277 14.36 -26.03 -32.39
C LEU A 277 12.91 -26.34 -32.03
N THR A 278 12.57 -26.18 -30.77
CA THR A 278 11.21 -26.33 -30.23
C THR A 278 10.78 -25.05 -29.53
N GLY A 279 9.49 -24.73 -29.53
CA GLY A 279 9.00 -23.51 -28.88
C GLY A 279 7.69 -23.01 -29.46
N SER A 280 7.53 -21.69 -29.49
CA SER A 280 6.26 -21.06 -29.82
C SER A 280 6.05 -20.76 -31.32
N SER A 281 7.11 -20.78 -32.12
CA SER A 281 7.11 -20.31 -33.51
C SER A 281 6.46 -21.29 -34.48
N ASN A 282 5.41 -20.85 -35.20
CA ASN A 282 4.88 -21.57 -36.35
C ASN A 282 5.82 -21.47 -37.57
N LEU A 283 5.53 -22.22 -38.64
CA LEU A 283 6.26 -22.13 -39.92
C LEU A 283 5.80 -20.93 -40.75
N THR A 284 5.89 -19.73 -40.17
CA THR A 284 5.44 -18.46 -40.79
C THR A 284 6.53 -17.40 -40.74
N ALA A 285 6.58 -16.53 -41.76
CA ALA A 285 7.54 -15.43 -41.81
C ALA A 285 7.49 -14.53 -40.57
N THR A 286 6.28 -14.22 -40.09
CA THR A 286 6.05 -13.38 -38.91
C THR A 286 6.58 -14.01 -37.61
N ALA A 287 6.72 -15.34 -37.53
CA ALA A 287 7.24 -16.03 -36.35
C ALA A 287 8.74 -16.31 -36.46
N LEU A 288 9.24 -16.64 -37.65
CA LEU A 288 10.58 -17.18 -37.83
C LEU A 288 11.59 -16.20 -38.43
N LEU A 289 11.13 -15.24 -39.23
CA LEU A 289 11.99 -14.34 -40.02
C LEU A 289 11.95 -12.92 -39.46
N ASP A 290 10.76 -12.40 -39.21
CA ASP A 290 10.58 -11.01 -38.80
C ASP A 290 10.92 -10.84 -37.30
N THR A 291 11.60 -9.74 -36.98
CA THR A 291 11.85 -9.33 -35.60
C THR A 291 10.62 -8.64 -35.01
N VAL A 292 10.46 -8.63 -33.69
CA VAL A 292 9.37 -7.89 -33.02
C VAL A 292 9.31 -6.42 -33.46
N MET A 293 10.47 -5.76 -33.56
CA MET A 293 10.59 -4.37 -33.99
C MET A 293 10.10 -4.10 -35.42
N ASN A 294 10.14 -5.12 -36.29
CA ASN A 294 9.75 -5.03 -37.70
C ASN A 294 8.36 -5.63 -37.98
N GLY A 295 7.53 -5.84 -36.94
CA GLY A 295 6.17 -6.36 -37.10
C GLY A 295 6.04 -7.88 -36.99
N GLY A 296 7.11 -8.59 -36.65
CA GLY A 296 7.05 -10.00 -36.28
C GLY A 296 6.31 -10.23 -34.96
N ASN A 297 5.91 -11.47 -34.74
CA ASN A 297 5.45 -11.94 -33.43
C ASN A 297 6.61 -11.88 -32.42
N CYS A 298 6.32 -11.83 -31.13
CA CYS A 298 7.30 -12.15 -30.10
C CYS A 298 7.32 -13.66 -29.88
N GLU A 299 8.42 -14.33 -30.22
CA GLU A 299 8.56 -15.79 -30.14
C GLU A 299 9.72 -16.19 -29.23
N LEU A 300 9.62 -17.38 -28.63
CA LEU A 300 10.63 -17.99 -27.78
C LEU A 300 10.79 -19.46 -28.15
N GLY A 301 12.03 -19.93 -28.24
CA GLY A 301 12.35 -21.33 -28.50
C GLY A 301 13.64 -21.79 -27.85
N VAL A 302 13.83 -23.11 -27.83
CA VAL A 302 15.04 -23.77 -27.33
C VAL A 302 15.61 -24.63 -28.45
N LEU A 303 16.89 -24.42 -28.71
CA LEU A 303 17.73 -25.17 -29.63
C LEU A 303 18.58 -26.17 -28.84
N THR A 304 18.44 -27.46 -29.11
CA THR A 304 19.20 -28.51 -28.42
C THR A 304 19.47 -29.71 -29.32
N GLU A 305 20.51 -30.47 -29.02
CA GLU A 305 20.65 -31.82 -29.57
C GLU A 305 19.58 -32.74 -28.98
N VAL A 306 19.06 -33.67 -29.79
CA VAL A 306 18.04 -34.65 -29.41
C VAL A 306 18.51 -36.06 -29.79
N PRO A 307 18.17 -37.09 -28.99
CA PRO A 307 18.70 -38.45 -29.21
C PRO A 307 18.11 -39.16 -30.43
N SER A 308 16.93 -38.73 -30.88
CA SER A 308 16.17 -39.30 -32.00
C SER A 308 15.26 -38.22 -32.61
N PRO A 309 14.81 -38.37 -33.86
CA PRO A 309 13.88 -37.42 -34.46
C PRO A 309 12.56 -37.37 -33.67
N LEU A 310 12.03 -36.16 -33.52
CA LEU A 310 10.80 -35.86 -32.78
C LEU A 310 9.57 -35.76 -33.69
N LEU A 311 9.75 -35.71 -35.02
CA LEU A 311 8.64 -35.66 -35.97
C LEU A 311 7.70 -36.87 -35.74
N PRO A 312 6.40 -36.66 -35.48
CA PRO A 312 5.50 -37.76 -35.23
C PRO A 312 5.36 -38.73 -36.41
N GLU A 313 5.10 -40.00 -36.10
CA GLU A 313 4.77 -41.02 -37.09
C GLU A 313 3.53 -40.64 -37.91
N GLY A 314 3.54 -41.01 -39.19
CA GLY A 314 2.49 -40.68 -40.14
C GLY A 314 2.62 -41.43 -41.46
N THR A 315 1.69 -41.19 -42.38
CA THR A 315 1.73 -41.82 -43.70
C THR A 315 2.58 -41.00 -44.66
N ALA A 316 3.68 -41.58 -45.15
CA ALA A 316 4.55 -40.96 -46.16
C ALA A 316 3.83 -40.90 -47.51
N THR A 317 3.89 -39.74 -48.17
CA THR A 317 3.35 -39.51 -49.52
C THR A 317 4.13 -38.40 -50.23
N SER A 318 3.84 -38.20 -51.51
CA SER A 318 4.43 -37.11 -52.30
C SER A 318 3.86 -35.75 -51.87
N VAL A 319 4.70 -34.72 -51.80
CA VAL A 319 4.28 -33.33 -51.59
C VAL A 319 3.26 -32.85 -52.63
N THR A 320 3.25 -33.43 -53.84
CA THR A 320 2.25 -33.13 -54.88
C THR A 320 0.81 -33.45 -54.48
N HIS A 321 0.61 -34.23 -53.41
CA HIS A 321 -0.70 -34.48 -52.80
C HIS A 321 -1.39 -33.20 -52.31
N LEU A 322 -0.62 -32.15 -51.98
CA LEU A 322 -1.14 -30.86 -51.52
C LEU A 322 -1.62 -29.94 -52.65
N ARG A 323 -1.36 -30.28 -53.93
CA ARG A 323 -1.66 -29.40 -55.06
C ARG A 323 -3.13 -28.95 -55.07
N GLY A 324 -3.34 -27.64 -55.18
CA GLY A 324 -4.67 -27.01 -55.19
C GLY A 324 -5.44 -27.08 -53.86
N ARG A 325 -4.83 -27.56 -52.77
CA ARG A 325 -5.47 -27.60 -51.44
C ARG A 325 -5.16 -26.35 -50.65
N ARG A 326 -6.18 -25.80 -50.00
CA ARG A 326 -6.06 -24.62 -49.14
C ARG A 326 -6.94 -24.76 -47.92
N THR A 327 -6.33 -24.68 -46.73
CA THR A 327 -7.02 -24.79 -45.42
C THR A 327 -6.84 -23.54 -44.56
N VAL A 328 -6.26 -22.49 -45.13
CA VAL A 328 -6.06 -21.19 -44.49
C VAL A 328 -7.39 -20.68 -43.93
N ARG A 329 -7.42 -20.40 -42.63
CA ARG A 329 -8.59 -19.81 -41.97
C ARG A 329 -8.60 -18.28 -42.12
N PRO A 330 -9.78 -17.64 -42.17
CA PRO A 330 -9.88 -16.19 -42.06
C PRO A 330 -9.24 -15.72 -40.76
N VAL A 331 -8.44 -14.66 -40.82
CA VAL A 331 -7.87 -14.02 -39.63
C VAL A 331 -8.90 -13.03 -39.10
N GLU A 332 -9.35 -13.21 -37.86
CA GLU A 332 -10.18 -12.22 -37.19
C GLU A 332 -9.39 -10.93 -36.95
N GLY A 333 -10.06 -9.79 -37.10
CA GLY A 333 -9.44 -8.49 -36.85
C GLY A 333 -9.08 -8.34 -35.37
N ARG A 334 -7.97 -7.64 -35.10
CA ARG A 334 -7.61 -7.29 -33.72
C ARG A 334 -8.60 -6.25 -33.15
N PRO A 335 -8.88 -6.28 -31.84
CA PRO A 335 -9.64 -5.21 -31.19
C PRO A 335 -8.97 -3.85 -31.45
N GLY A 336 -9.78 -2.84 -31.77
CA GLY A 336 -9.28 -1.49 -32.02
C GLY A 336 -8.83 -0.76 -30.74
N LEU A 337 -9.39 -1.15 -29.59
CA LEU A 337 -9.06 -0.61 -28.27
C LEU A 337 -8.43 -1.70 -27.39
N LEU A 338 -7.32 -1.39 -26.76
CA LEU A 338 -6.51 -2.30 -25.96
C LEU A 338 -6.00 -1.58 -24.70
N VAL A 339 -6.41 -2.10 -23.56
CA VAL A 339 -5.85 -1.77 -22.24
C VAL A 339 -4.92 -2.91 -21.82
N LEU A 340 -3.73 -2.58 -21.33
CA LEU A 340 -2.72 -3.58 -20.96
C LEU A 340 -2.78 -4.00 -19.49
N GLY A 341 -3.21 -3.11 -18.61
CA GLY A 341 -3.24 -3.38 -17.19
C GLY A 341 -3.78 -2.21 -16.38
N ALA A 342 -4.17 -2.51 -15.15
CA ALA A 342 -4.64 -1.54 -14.20
C ALA A 342 -4.02 -1.84 -12.83
N LEU A 343 -3.37 -0.86 -12.22
CA LEU A 343 -2.63 -1.00 -10.97
C LEU A 343 -3.22 -0.09 -9.91
N LEU A 344 -3.53 -0.62 -8.72
CA LEU A 344 -3.79 0.21 -7.56
C LEU A 344 -2.46 0.61 -6.92
N THR A 345 -2.17 1.89 -6.97
CA THR A 345 -0.99 2.52 -6.34
C THR A 345 -1.18 2.60 -4.81
N GLY A 346 -0.11 2.74 -4.02
CA GLY A 346 -0.27 2.89 -2.57
C GLY A 346 -0.90 4.23 -2.15
N ALA A 347 -0.89 5.23 -3.02
CA ALA A 347 -1.68 6.46 -2.86
C ALA A 347 -3.20 6.23 -3.03
N GLY A 348 -3.64 5.00 -3.32
CA GLY A 348 -5.06 4.67 -3.54
C GLY A 348 -5.59 5.05 -4.93
N LEU A 349 -4.70 5.47 -5.85
CA LEU A 349 -5.06 5.81 -7.22
C LEU A 349 -4.99 4.59 -8.14
N LEU A 350 -5.91 4.50 -9.09
CA LEU A 350 -5.89 3.51 -10.16
C LEU A 350 -5.10 4.05 -11.35
N GLN A 351 -3.95 3.44 -11.61
CA GLN A 351 -3.17 3.69 -12.82
C GLN A 351 -3.63 2.73 -13.92
N VAL A 352 -4.16 3.27 -15.03
CA VAL A 352 -4.55 2.51 -16.21
C VAL A 352 -3.48 2.65 -17.28
N THR A 353 -3.06 1.54 -17.90
CA THR A 353 -2.07 1.52 -18.98
C THR A 353 -2.68 1.03 -20.29
N LEU A 354 -2.50 1.79 -21.37
CA LEU A 354 -2.99 1.50 -22.72
C LEU A 354 -1.89 0.85 -23.57
N ALA A 355 -2.27 0.11 -24.61
CA ALA A 355 -1.31 -0.56 -25.49
C ALA A 355 -0.47 0.41 -26.33
N HIS A 356 -1.07 1.53 -26.74
CA HIS A 356 -0.47 2.59 -27.53
C HIS A 356 -1.26 3.87 -27.33
N PRO A 357 -0.69 5.05 -27.65
CA PRO A 357 -1.46 6.28 -27.63
C PRO A 357 -2.60 6.23 -28.65
N TYR A 358 -3.75 6.77 -28.29
CA TYR A 358 -4.89 6.95 -29.20
C TYR A 358 -4.98 8.41 -29.66
N ASP A 359 -5.50 8.62 -30.87
CA ASP A 359 -5.74 9.96 -31.44
C ASP A 359 -7.00 10.64 -30.86
N VAL A 360 -7.70 9.96 -29.97
CA VAL A 360 -8.93 10.41 -29.32
C VAL A 360 -8.83 10.21 -27.82
N ASP A 361 -9.56 11.03 -27.06
CA ASP A 361 -9.75 10.79 -25.63
C ASP A 361 -10.53 9.48 -25.45
N VAL A 362 -9.98 8.54 -24.71
CA VAL A 362 -10.64 7.27 -24.40
C VAL A 362 -11.23 7.32 -23.00
N ALA A 363 -12.49 6.93 -22.87
CA ALA A 363 -13.16 6.88 -21.57
C ALA A 363 -12.77 5.60 -20.83
N VAL A 364 -12.52 5.73 -19.53
CA VAL A 364 -12.21 4.61 -18.64
C VAL A 364 -13.46 4.27 -17.85
N GLU A 365 -13.90 3.01 -17.96
CA GLU A 365 -14.99 2.46 -17.19
C GLU A 365 -14.46 1.39 -16.23
N VAL A 366 -15.03 1.36 -15.02
CA VAL A 366 -14.75 0.34 -14.01
C VAL A 366 -16.03 -0.38 -13.63
N SER A 367 -15.91 -1.63 -13.24
CA SER A 367 -17.01 -2.45 -12.71
C SER A 367 -16.50 -3.27 -11.53
N PRO A 368 -17.30 -3.54 -10.49
CA PRO A 368 -16.90 -4.41 -9.37
C PRO A 368 -16.58 -5.86 -9.77
N ASP A 369 -17.15 -6.34 -10.87
CA ASP A 369 -17.11 -7.77 -11.25
C ASP A 369 -17.23 -8.02 -12.77
N GLY A 370 -17.39 -6.96 -13.56
CA GLY A 370 -17.62 -7.03 -15.00
C GLY A 370 -19.07 -7.29 -15.43
N SER A 371 -20.00 -7.43 -14.48
CA SER A 371 -21.41 -7.75 -14.77
C SER A 371 -22.06 -6.70 -15.70
N PRO A 372 -22.96 -7.12 -16.61
CA PRO A 372 -23.73 -6.18 -17.42
C PRO A 372 -24.47 -5.16 -16.54
N GLY A 373 -24.30 -3.87 -16.84
CA GLY A 373 -24.94 -2.78 -16.10
C GLY A 373 -24.19 -2.27 -14.87
N SER A 374 -23.12 -2.93 -14.41
CA SER A 374 -22.32 -2.45 -13.26
C SER A 374 -21.16 -1.52 -13.64
N TRP A 375 -20.98 -1.23 -14.93
CA TRP A 375 -19.92 -0.38 -15.45
C TRP A 375 -20.18 1.10 -15.22
N THR A 376 -19.23 1.78 -14.58
CA THR A 376 -19.26 3.21 -14.26
C THR A 376 -18.03 3.91 -14.83
N ARG A 377 -18.23 5.06 -15.48
CA ARG A 377 -17.14 5.88 -16.01
C ARG A 377 -16.46 6.66 -14.90
N ILE A 378 -15.14 6.58 -14.81
CA ILE A 378 -14.34 7.29 -13.78
C ILE A 378 -13.52 8.45 -14.34
N GLY A 379 -13.30 8.50 -15.65
CA GLY A 379 -12.52 9.55 -16.27
C GLY A 379 -12.18 9.26 -17.73
N THR A 380 -11.19 9.98 -18.26
CA THR A 380 -10.66 9.81 -19.62
C THR A 380 -9.15 9.82 -19.62
N VAL A 381 -8.54 8.98 -20.46
CA VAL A 381 -7.13 9.15 -20.84
C VAL A 381 -7.08 10.12 -22.01
N PRO A 382 -6.38 11.26 -21.90
CA PRO A 382 -6.24 12.21 -22.99
C PRO A 382 -5.57 11.60 -24.22
N ALA A 383 -5.96 12.07 -25.41
CA ALA A 383 -5.31 11.70 -26.66
C ALA A 383 -3.78 11.86 -26.57
N GLY A 384 -3.03 10.92 -27.15
CA GLY A 384 -1.57 10.90 -27.14
C GLY A 384 -0.92 10.33 -25.87
N ARG A 385 -1.69 10.02 -24.81
CA ARG A 385 -1.16 9.38 -23.59
C ARG A 385 -1.38 7.86 -23.59
N THR A 386 -0.48 7.15 -22.90
CA THR A 386 -0.53 5.69 -22.70
C THR A 386 -0.78 5.28 -21.27
N ALA A 387 -0.71 6.21 -20.31
CA ALA A 387 -1.00 5.94 -18.91
C ALA A 387 -1.67 7.16 -18.26
N GLN A 388 -2.56 6.91 -17.32
CA GLN A 388 -3.24 7.94 -16.53
C GLN A 388 -3.68 7.35 -15.18
N GLU A 389 -3.61 8.17 -14.14
CA GLU A 389 -4.10 7.85 -12.80
C GLU A 389 -5.48 8.46 -12.57
N PHE A 390 -6.31 7.72 -11.84
CA PHE A 390 -7.68 8.10 -11.49
C PHE A 390 -7.93 7.86 -10.01
N ALA A 391 -8.68 8.76 -9.38
CA ALA A 391 -9.30 8.47 -8.09
C ALA A 391 -10.44 7.46 -8.32
N VAL A 392 -10.51 6.42 -7.49
CA VAL A 392 -11.47 5.32 -7.66
C VAL A 392 -12.34 5.23 -6.41
N PRO A 393 -13.65 5.01 -6.56
CA PRO A 393 -14.48 4.58 -5.44
C PRO A 393 -14.02 3.22 -4.92
N GLU A 394 -14.37 2.91 -3.68
CA GLU A 394 -13.91 1.72 -2.98
C GLU A 394 -14.51 0.44 -3.60
N PHE A 395 -13.70 -0.32 -4.38
CA PHE A 395 -14.16 -1.58 -4.97
C PHE A 395 -13.19 -2.72 -4.68
N ALA A 396 -13.70 -3.80 -4.08
CA ALA A 396 -12.98 -5.06 -4.01
C ALA A 396 -13.18 -5.83 -5.32
N GLY A 397 -12.13 -6.01 -6.13
CA GLY A 397 -12.19 -6.83 -7.35
C GLY A 397 -12.55 -6.09 -8.63
N ALA A 398 -12.23 -4.79 -8.71
CA ALA A 398 -12.57 -4.00 -9.87
C ALA A 398 -11.96 -4.53 -11.19
N VAL A 399 -12.77 -4.45 -12.23
CA VAL A 399 -12.46 -4.73 -13.62
C VAL A 399 -12.48 -3.40 -14.37
N VAL A 400 -11.54 -3.19 -15.27
CA VAL A 400 -11.35 -1.95 -16.02
C VAL A 400 -11.45 -2.24 -17.50
N ARG A 401 -12.14 -1.37 -18.23
CA ARG A 401 -12.12 -1.35 -19.70
C ARG A 401 -12.04 0.08 -20.21
N ILE A 402 -11.66 0.22 -21.47
CA ILE A 402 -11.72 1.51 -22.17
C ILE A 402 -12.78 1.46 -23.27
N VAL A 403 -13.43 2.59 -23.49
CA VAL A 403 -14.48 2.75 -24.51
C VAL A 403 -14.22 3.99 -25.35
N ASP A 404 -14.49 3.90 -26.65
CA ASP A 404 -14.47 5.06 -27.53
C ASP A 404 -15.73 5.90 -27.30
N PRO A 405 -15.63 7.16 -26.83
CA PRO A 405 -16.78 8.00 -26.55
C PRO A 405 -17.49 8.51 -27.83
N ARG A 406 -16.90 8.38 -29.02
CA ARG A 406 -17.43 8.92 -30.30
C ARG A 406 -18.22 7.89 -31.10
N ALA A 407 -18.09 6.60 -30.80
CA ALA A 407 -18.76 5.55 -31.55
C ALA A 407 -20.19 5.33 -31.00
N GLY A 408 -21.20 5.64 -31.81
CA GLY A 408 -22.62 5.35 -31.50
C GLY A 408 -22.94 3.85 -31.37
N GLY A 409 -22.00 2.97 -31.75
CA GLY A 409 -21.93 1.57 -31.32
C GLY A 409 -20.73 1.39 -30.41
N ARG A 410 -20.94 0.89 -29.18
CA ARG A 410 -19.88 0.70 -28.17
C ARG A 410 -18.75 -0.18 -28.71
N THR A 411 -17.65 0.44 -29.13
CA THR A 411 -16.37 -0.25 -29.29
C THR A 411 -15.68 -0.19 -27.94
N GLU A 412 -15.51 -1.35 -27.31
CA GLU A 412 -14.91 -1.50 -25.99
C GLU A 412 -13.68 -2.41 -26.07
N SER A 413 -12.68 -2.16 -25.23
CA SER A 413 -11.56 -3.06 -25.09
C SER A 413 -11.97 -4.34 -24.35
N PRO A 414 -11.25 -5.45 -24.57
CA PRO A 414 -11.22 -6.52 -23.58
C PRO A 414 -10.91 -5.95 -22.18
N PRO A 415 -11.58 -6.44 -21.14
CA PRO A 415 -11.37 -5.95 -19.78
C PRO A 415 -10.05 -6.45 -19.19
N VAL A 416 -9.50 -5.69 -18.24
CA VAL A 416 -8.38 -6.09 -17.38
C VAL A 416 -8.76 -5.97 -15.91
N PHE A 417 -8.04 -6.67 -15.02
CA PHE A 417 -8.31 -6.64 -13.59
C PHE A 417 -7.39 -5.66 -12.86
N VAL A 418 -7.92 -4.99 -11.85
CA VAL A 418 -7.13 -4.13 -10.97
C VAL A 418 -6.18 -5.00 -10.14
N VAL A 419 -4.89 -4.76 -10.32
CA VAL A 419 -3.80 -5.38 -9.58
C VAL A 419 -3.60 -4.66 -8.26
N HIS A 420 -3.68 -5.41 -7.16
CA HIS A 420 -3.32 -5.02 -5.81
C HIS A 420 -1.96 -5.65 -5.44
N PRO A 421 -0.84 -4.92 -5.54
CA PRO A 421 0.50 -5.50 -5.37
C PRO A 421 0.65 -6.33 -4.09
N ALA A 422 0.22 -5.78 -2.95
CA ALA A 422 0.36 -6.42 -1.64
C ALA A 422 -0.41 -7.75 -1.52
N ARG A 423 -1.53 -7.90 -2.24
CA ARG A 423 -2.32 -9.15 -2.22
C ARG A 423 -1.74 -10.18 -3.19
N CYS A 424 -1.21 -9.73 -4.32
CA CYS A 424 -0.48 -10.56 -5.28
C CYS A 424 0.94 -10.93 -4.81
N ALA A 425 1.43 -10.27 -3.77
CA ALA A 425 2.70 -10.54 -3.10
C ALA A 425 2.87 -12.01 -2.78
N ARG A 426 4.13 -12.42 -2.64
CA ARG A 426 4.48 -13.73 -2.10
C ARG A 426 3.77 -13.95 -0.77
N ARG A 427 3.04 -15.06 -0.61
CA ARG A 427 2.51 -15.42 0.71
C ARG A 427 3.70 -15.83 1.57
N GLN A 428 4.11 -14.96 2.49
CA GLN A 428 4.88 -15.42 3.63
C GLN A 428 4.00 -16.44 4.37
N ALA A 429 4.56 -17.61 4.68
CA ALA A 429 3.87 -18.70 5.35
C ALA A 429 3.27 -18.24 6.68
N ASP A 430 2.03 -17.75 6.67
CA ASP A 430 1.39 -17.29 7.91
C ASP A 430 -0.13 -17.21 7.77
N GLU A 431 -0.75 -18.32 7.37
CA GLU A 431 -2.21 -18.51 7.52
C GLU A 431 -2.66 -18.52 8.99
N ASN A 432 -1.72 -18.60 9.94
CA ASN A 432 -1.96 -18.58 11.38
C ASN A 432 -1.80 -17.19 12.04
N ARG A 433 -1.65 -16.11 11.26
CA ARG A 433 -1.55 -14.77 11.88
C ARG A 433 -2.82 -14.40 12.67
N PRO A 434 -2.65 -13.80 13.86
CA PRO A 434 -3.77 -13.25 14.61
C PRO A 434 -4.56 -12.21 13.81
N ARG A 435 -5.89 -12.34 13.79
CA ARG A 435 -6.84 -11.42 13.14
C ARG A 435 -8.17 -11.33 13.88
N LEU A 436 -8.94 -10.27 13.64
CA LEU A 436 -10.34 -10.19 14.06
C LEU A 436 -11.17 -11.31 13.40
N ARG A 437 -12.16 -11.84 14.14
CA ARG A 437 -13.00 -12.94 13.65
C ARG A 437 -14.10 -12.47 12.70
N HIS A 438 -14.49 -11.20 12.82
CA HIS A 438 -15.52 -10.57 12.02
C HIS A 438 -15.00 -9.23 11.48
N GLY A 439 -15.53 -8.81 10.33
CA GLY A 439 -15.35 -7.44 9.86
C GLY A 439 -16.29 -6.50 10.59
N TYR A 440 -15.77 -5.42 11.14
CA TYR A 440 -16.53 -4.39 11.85
C TYR A 440 -16.33 -3.04 11.15
N THR A 441 -17.35 -2.19 11.18
CA THR A 441 -17.24 -0.75 10.88
C THR A 441 -17.20 0.06 12.18
N GLU A 442 -16.69 1.30 12.12
CA GLU A 442 -16.67 2.19 13.29
C GLU A 442 -18.08 2.50 13.80
N GLU A 443 -19.05 2.68 12.91
CA GLU A 443 -20.44 2.97 13.25
C GLU A 443 -21.11 1.80 13.99
N GLU A 444 -21.04 0.58 13.44
CA GLU A 444 -21.60 -0.63 14.05
C GLU A 444 -21.08 -0.88 15.47
N ILE A 445 -19.84 -0.48 15.79
CA ILE A 445 -19.26 -0.66 17.12
C ILE A 445 -20.00 0.15 18.18
N PHE A 446 -20.56 1.31 17.82
CA PHE A 446 -21.24 2.22 18.74
C PHE A 446 -22.76 2.17 18.64
N THR A 447 -23.33 1.83 17.48
CA THR A 447 -24.77 1.78 17.25
C THR A 447 -25.41 0.42 17.54
N ASP A 448 -24.70 -0.69 17.26
CA ASP A 448 -25.19 -2.06 17.50
C ASP A 448 -24.58 -2.65 18.80
N GLU A 449 -25.46 -3.01 19.74
CA GLU A 449 -25.07 -3.51 21.05
C GLU A 449 -24.35 -4.86 21.00
N GLU A 450 -24.83 -5.79 20.17
CA GLU A 450 -24.30 -7.14 20.10
C GLU A 450 -22.98 -7.16 19.33
N LEU A 451 -22.90 -6.41 18.22
CA LEU A 451 -21.65 -6.24 17.48
C LEU A 451 -20.60 -5.49 18.29
N GLY A 452 -20.98 -4.41 18.99
CA GLY A 452 -20.09 -3.68 19.88
C GLY A 452 -19.53 -4.55 21.01
N ARG A 453 -20.37 -5.40 21.64
CA ARG A 453 -19.92 -6.35 22.67
C ARG A 453 -18.95 -7.39 22.12
N ARG A 454 -19.25 -7.96 20.95
CA ARG A 454 -18.37 -8.93 20.26
C ARG A 454 -17.03 -8.31 19.88
N PHE A 455 -17.06 -7.11 19.31
CA PHE A 455 -15.86 -6.36 18.94
C PHE A 455 -14.94 -6.13 20.15
N ARG A 456 -15.52 -5.67 21.27
CA ARG A 456 -14.77 -5.46 22.52
C ARG A 456 -14.01 -6.72 22.96
N TYR A 457 -14.62 -7.89 22.84
CA TYR A 457 -13.97 -9.17 23.16
C TYR A 457 -12.90 -9.56 22.11
N ASP A 458 -13.25 -9.47 20.83
CA ASP A 458 -12.37 -9.87 19.74
C ASP A 458 -11.09 -9.02 19.67
N LEU A 459 -11.16 -7.70 19.96
CA LEU A 459 -9.98 -6.83 19.97
C LEU A 459 -9.01 -7.15 21.12
N LEU A 460 -9.53 -7.45 22.31
CA LEU A 460 -8.69 -7.86 23.44
C LEU A 460 -8.04 -9.23 23.17
N ARG A 461 -8.81 -10.18 22.63
CA ARG A 461 -8.28 -11.49 22.19
C ARG A 461 -7.20 -11.32 21.12
N LEU A 462 -7.42 -10.46 20.13
CA LEU A 462 -6.46 -10.19 19.07
C LEU A 462 -5.15 -9.64 19.65
N SER A 463 -5.24 -8.68 20.58
CA SER A 463 -4.08 -8.10 21.24
C SER A 463 -3.27 -9.15 22.01
N ASP A 464 -3.95 -10.07 22.70
CA ASP A 464 -3.32 -11.18 23.42
C ASP A 464 -2.62 -12.15 22.44
N LEU A 465 -3.29 -12.54 21.35
CA LEU A 465 -2.72 -13.43 20.32
C LEU A 465 -1.52 -12.81 19.58
N VAL A 466 -1.57 -11.50 19.28
CA VAL A 466 -0.45 -10.80 18.64
C VAL A 466 0.77 -10.76 19.56
N ALA A 467 0.56 -10.54 20.85
CA ALA A 467 1.64 -10.58 21.83
C ALA A 467 2.26 -11.99 21.92
N GLU A 468 1.44 -13.04 21.97
CA GLU A 468 1.89 -14.44 21.97
C GLU A 468 2.67 -14.80 20.69
N HIS A 469 2.14 -14.44 19.51
CA HIS A 469 2.78 -14.70 18.20
C HIS A 469 4.17 -14.05 18.11
N ARG A 470 4.31 -12.82 18.62
CA ARG A 470 5.59 -12.10 18.66
C ARG A 470 6.61 -12.74 19.61
N THR A 471 6.16 -13.30 20.74
CA THR A 471 7.05 -14.01 21.67
C THR A 471 7.46 -15.40 21.18
N ALA A 472 6.64 -16.04 20.34
CA ALA A 472 6.88 -17.39 19.84
C ALA A 472 7.85 -17.46 18.65
N LEU A 473 8.01 -16.38 17.89
CA LEU A 473 8.99 -16.28 16.82
C LEU A 473 10.38 -16.00 17.42
N PRO A 474 11.35 -16.94 17.39
CA PRO A 474 12.71 -16.62 17.78
C PRO A 474 13.24 -15.55 16.84
N ALA A 475 14.05 -14.63 17.37
CA ALA A 475 14.75 -13.59 16.64
C ALA A 475 15.66 -14.19 15.54
N ARG A 476 15.06 -14.67 14.45
CA ARG A 476 15.72 -14.71 13.15
C ARG A 476 16.03 -13.27 12.86
N SER A 477 17.32 -12.97 12.67
CA SER A 477 17.77 -11.69 12.17
C SER A 477 16.83 -11.28 11.06
N VAL A 478 16.03 -10.25 11.32
CA VAL A 478 15.36 -9.48 10.28
C VAL A 478 16.51 -8.76 9.58
N ALA A 479 17.24 -9.51 8.75
CA ALA A 479 17.82 -8.89 7.58
C ALA A 479 16.63 -8.22 6.92
N PRO A 480 16.67 -6.90 6.66
CA PRO A 480 15.60 -6.25 5.94
C PRO A 480 15.36 -7.11 4.71
N SER A 481 14.12 -7.47 4.41
CA SER A 481 13.81 -8.17 3.17
C SER A 481 14.27 -7.27 2.04
N ALA A 482 15.52 -7.46 1.59
CA ALA A 482 16.23 -6.62 0.63
C ALA A 482 15.65 -6.76 -0.78
N GLN A 483 14.45 -7.30 -0.90
CA GLN A 483 13.65 -7.37 -2.11
C GLN A 483 12.19 -7.11 -1.73
N ALA A 484 11.92 -5.96 -1.11
CA ALA A 484 10.65 -5.30 -1.39
C ALA A 484 10.64 -5.08 -2.91
N SER A 485 9.80 -5.86 -3.60
CA SER A 485 9.66 -5.75 -5.05
C SER A 485 9.41 -4.29 -5.43
N ALA A 486 9.97 -3.82 -6.54
CA ALA A 486 9.79 -2.44 -7.02
C ALA A 486 8.32 -2.10 -7.30
N VAL A 487 7.46 -3.12 -7.42
CA VAL A 487 6.00 -3.01 -7.58
C VAL A 487 5.27 -2.93 -6.23
N HIS A 488 5.91 -3.32 -5.12
CA HIS A 488 5.33 -3.28 -3.79
C HIS A 488 5.64 -1.96 -3.12
N ASP A 489 4.69 -1.04 -3.22
CA ASP A 489 4.64 0.15 -2.39
C ASP A 489 4.62 -0.25 -0.90
N ARG A 490 5.58 0.26 -0.13
CA ARG A 490 5.73 -0.01 1.31
C ARG A 490 4.46 0.37 2.07
N TYR A 491 3.79 1.43 1.66
CA TYR A 491 2.53 1.85 2.26
C TYR A 491 1.39 0.89 1.92
N ALA A 492 1.30 0.42 0.68
CA ALA A 492 0.29 -0.57 0.29
C ALA A 492 0.46 -1.91 1.02
N ALA A 493 1.70 -2.34 1.26
CA ALA A 493 1.99 -3.55 2.04
C ALA A 493 1.55 -3.40 3.51
N TYR A 494 1.81 -2.22 4.09
CA TYR A 494 1.36 -1.88 5.43
C TYR A 494 -0.17 -1.84 5.55
N LEU A 495 -0.86 -1.22 4.58
CA LEU A 495 -2.32 -1.19 4.54
C LEU A 495 -2.91 -2.59 4.45
N ASP A 496 -2.40 -3.45 3.57
CA ASP A 496 -2.91 -4.82 3.42
C ASP A 496 -2.64 -5.69 4.66
N GLU A 497 -1.53 -5.46 5.38
CA GLU A 497 -1.33 -6.07 6.70
C GLU A 497 -2.41 -5.62 7.69
N CYS A 498 -2.70 -4.31 7.75
CA CYS A 498 -3.79 -3.79 8.56
C CYS A 498 -5.14 -4.43 8.15
N GLU A 499 -5.45 -4.51 6.85
CA GLU A 499 -6.70 -5.10 6.36
C GLU A 499 -6.84 -6.58 6.77
N ARG A 500 -5.74 -7.35 6.74
CA ARG A 500 -5.76 -8.76 7.18
C ARG A 500 -5.97 -8.90 8.68
N THR A 501 -5.44 -7.99 9.49
CA THR A 501 -5.46 -8.08 10.94
C THR A 501 -6.74 -7.51 11.56
N ILE A 502 -7.16 -6.30 11.15
CA ILE A 502 -8.32 -5.58 11.71
C ILE A 502 -9.49 -5.41 10.73
N GLY A 503 -9.34 -5.85 9.48
CA GLY A 503 -10.36 -5.68 8.45
C GLY A 503 -10.25 -4.36 7.70
N ARG A 504 -10.71 -4.38 6.44
CA ARG A 504 -10.66 -3.22 5.52
C ARG A 504 -11.43 -1.99 6.02
N PRO A 505 -12.67 -2.07 6.54
CA PRO A 505 -13.39 -0.87 6.94
C PRO A 505 -12.67 -0.08 8.04
N LEU A 506 -12.14 -0.78 9.06
CA LEU A 506 -11.33 -0.13 10.10
C LEU A 506 -10.03 0.40 9.52
N THR A 507 -9.33 -0.36 8.67
CA THR A 507 -8.07 0.08 8.05
C THR A 507 -8.23 1.39 7.29
N LEU A 508 -9.28 1.53 6.48
CA LEU A 508 -9.56 2.75 5.73
C LEU A 508 -9.98 3.90 6.64
N LYS A 509 -10.68 3.65 7.75
CA LYS A 509 -10.95 4.72 8.73
C LYS A 509 -9.70 5.18 9.48
N LEU A 510 -8.68 4.33 9.63
CA LEU A 510 -7.42 4.69 10.29
C LEU A 510 -6.43 5.39 9.35
N PHE A 511 -6.33 4.92 8.10
CA PHE A 511 -5.25 5.29 7.17
C PHE A 511 -5.74 5.69 5.76
N GLY A 512 -7.06 5.79 5.55
CA GLY A 512 -7.63 6.27 4.31
C GLY A 512 -7.47 7.78 4.18
N GLY A 513 -6.97 8.25 3.04
CA GLY A 513 -6.72 9.67 2.80
C GLY A 513 -8.00 10.52 2.86
N ALA A 514 -7.82 11.81 3.18
CA ALA A 514 -8.87 12.81 3.17
C ALA A 514 -9.52 12.92 1.77
N GLY A 515 -10.69 12.28 1.60
CA GLY A 515 -11.37 12.18 0.31
C GLY A 515 -12.12 10.87 0.08
N ALA A 516 -12.05 9.88 0.97
CA ALA A 516 -12.89 8.68 0.89
C ALA A 516 -14.37 9.05 1.21
N PRO A 517 -15.31 8.93 0.25
CA PRO A 517 -16.71 9.22 0.51
C PRO A 517 -17.30 8.21 1.49
N ASP A 518 -18.18 8.71 2.36
CA ASP A 518 -18.97 7.92 3.31
C ASP A 518 -19.88 6.95 2.54
N LEU A 519 -19.66 5.65 2.70
CA LEU A 519 -20.39 4.59 1.99
C LEU A 519 -21.22 3.79 3.00
N ALA A 520 -22.47 4.19 3.17
CA ALA A 520 -23.51 3.34 3.73
C ALA A 520 -23.54 2.00 2.97
N LEU A 521 -23.42 0.90 3.71
CA LEU A 521 -23.44 -0.47 3.18
C LEU A 521 -24.75 -0.75 2.42
N GLY A 522 -24.65 -0.94 1.11
CA GLY A 522 -25.72 -1.57 0.33
C GLY A 522 -25.94 -3.04 0.72
N PRO A 523 -27.14 -3.60 0.49
CA PRO A 523 -27.53 -4.90 1.00
C PRO A 523 -26.67 -6.02 0.41
N ARG A 524 -26.05 -6.80 1.30
CA ARG A 524 -25.31 -8.02 0.97
C ARG A 524 -26.28 -9.09 0.46
N TRP A 525 -26.24 -9.39 -0.83
CA TRP A 525 -26.78 -10.63 -1.37
C TRP A 525 -25.78 -11.76 -1.15
N GLY A 526 -26.07 -12.65 -0.20
CA GLY A 526 -25.38 -13.91 0.00
C GLY A 526 -26.39 -15.01 0.26
N LEU A 527 -26.45 -15.99 -0.65
CA LEU A 527 -27.19 -17.23 -0.47
C LEU A 527 -26.40 -18.22 0.41
N THR A 528 -27.18 -18.98 1.18
CA THR A 528 -26.90 -20.20 1.96
C THR A 528 -26.28 -20.06 3.35
N ALA A 529 -27.13 -20.10 4.39
CA ALA A 529 -27.17 -21.19 5.37
C ALA A 529 -28.45 -21.08 6.23
N ASP A 530 -29.17 -22.20 6.36
CA ASP A 530 -30.48 -22.33 7.00
C ASP A 530 -30.56 -21.76 8.43
N ALA A 531 -31.49 -20.84 8.64
CA ALA A 531 -32.20 -20.67 9.90
C ALA A 531 -33.66 -20.42 9.54
N ALA A 532 -34.53 -21.35 9.92
CA ALA A 532 -35.97 -21.28 9.71
C ALA A 532 -36.52 -19.96 10.27
N VAL A 533 -37.18 -19.18 9.42
CA VAL A 533 -37.99 -18.03 9.82
C VAL A 533 -39.44 -18.45 9.63
N ASP A 534 -40.17 -18.55 10.74
CA ASP A 534 -41.62 -18.59 10.76
C ASP A 534 -42.14 -17.27 10.14
N ASP A 535 -43.02 -17.41 9.14
CA ASP A 535 -43.83 -16.31 8.61
C ASP A 535 -44.78 -15.80 9.71
N ASP A 536 -44.61 -14.54 10.13
CA ASP A 536 -45.68 -13.78 10.78
C ASP A 536 -45.86 -12.45 10.01
N PRO A 537 -46.91 -12.32 9.18
CA PRO A 537 -47.13 -11.14 8.37
C PRO A 537 -48.10 -10.20 9.08
N ASP A 538 -47.69 -9.57 10.19
CA ASP A 538 -48.42 -8.44 10.78
C ASP A 538 -47.51 -7.64 11.75
N GLY A 539 -46.83 -6.62 11.22
CA GLY A 539 -46.15 -5.59 11.99
C GLY A 539 -46.27 -4.26 11.25
N PRO A 540 -46.75 -3.17 11.88
CA PRO A 540 -47.16 -1.97 11.16
C PRO A 540 -45.95 -1.19 10.63
N ASP A 541 -46.12 -0.63 9.43
CA ASP A 541 -45.24 0.38 8.84
C ASP A 541 -44.92 1.48 9.87
N GLY A 542 -43.68 1.46 10.36
CA GLY A 542 -43.10 2.50 11.19
C GLY A 542 -42.19 3.36 10.34
N ASP A 543 -42.59 4.61 10.11
CA ASP A 543 -41.78 5.66 9.52
C ASP A 543 -40.37 5.69 10.16
N ALA A 544 -39.34 5.67 9.34
CA ALA A 544 -37.96 5.81 9.78
C ALA A 544 -37.73 7.25 10.29
N GLU A 545 -37.92 7.46 11.59
CA GLU A 545 -37.43 8.64 12.28
C GLU A 545 -35.89 8.65 12.25
N ASP A 546 -35.36 9.77 11.79
CA ASP A 546 -33.97 10.20 11.88
C ASP A 546 -33.51 10.14 13.36
N THR A 547 -32.94 9.01 13.76
CA THR A 547 -32.43 8.79 15.11
C THR A 547 -30.99 9.30 15.18
N GLY A 548 -30.84 10.54 15.64
CA GLY A 548 -29.55 11.07 16.08
C GLY A 548 -28.88 10.13 17.09
N PRO A 549 -27.53 10.18 17.26
CA PRO A 549 -26.79 9.23 18.08
C PRO A 549 -27.33 9.21 19.51
N GLY A 550 -27.98 8.11 19.88
CA GLY A 550 -28.56 7.91 21.20
C GLY A 550 -27.51 7.95 22.30
N GLU A 551 -27.84 8.58 23.42
CA GLU A 551 -26.97 8.65 24.59
C GLU A 551 -26.68 7.24 25.13
N ILE A 552 -25.40 6.90 25.35
CA ILE A 552 -25.00 5.59 25.86
C ILE A 552 -25.54 5.42 27.30
N PRO A 553 -26.34 4.38 27.60
CA PRO A 553 -26.86 4.13 28.95
C PRO A 553 -25.77 4.06 30.04
N PRO A 554 -26.06 4.47 31.28
CA PRO A 554 -25.06 4.63 32.34
C PRO A 554 -24.31 3.34 32.69
N ASP A 555 -24.99 2.18 32.70
CA ASP A 555 -24.36 0.88 32.93
C ASP A 555 -23.35 0.54 31.82
N ARG A 556 -23.66 0.91 30.57
CA ARG A 556 -22.78 0.73 29.41
C ARG A 556 -21.58 1.67 29.46
N LYS A 557 -21.74 2.91 29.94
CA LYS A 557 -20.61 3.82 30.17
C LYS A 557 -19.58 3.19 31.10
N ARG A 558 -20.00 2.47 32.14
CA ARG A 558 -19.09 1.77 33.06
C ARG A 558 -18.32 0.64 32.37
N GLU A 559 -18.99 -0.17 31.55
CA GLU A 559 -18.34 -1.25 30.79
C GLU A 559 -17.30 -0.71 29.81
N TRP A 560 -17.63 0.35 29.07
CA TRP A 560 -16.72 1.00 28.13
C TRP A 560 -15.50 1.59 28.81
N ARG A 561 -15.64 2.22 29.99
CA ARG A 561 -14.51 2.70 30.80
C ARG A 561 -13.56 1.55 31.18
N GLN A 562 -14.11 0.46 31.71
CA GLN A 562 -13.31 -0.71 32.10
C GLN A 562 -12.65 -1.39 30.90
N TRP A 563 -13.34 -1.45 29.76
CA TRP A 563 -12.79 -1.97 28.52
C TRP A 563 -11.67 -1.10 27.98
N ALA A 564 -11.86 0.22 27.93
CA ALA A 564 -10.88 1.16 27.39
C ALA A 564 -9.55 1.06 28.16
N ILE A 565 -9.60 1.03 29.50
CA ILE A 565 -8.42 0.83 30.34
C ILE A 565 -7.72 -0.50 29.99
N ARG A 566 -8.47 -1.60 29.89
CA ARG A 566 -7.91 -2.92 29.52
C ARG A 566 -7.33 -2.96 28.11
N ALA A 567 -7.90 -2.20 27.17
CA ALA A 567 -7.40 -2.10 25.81
C ALA A 567 -6.08 -1.30 25.77
N VAL A 568 -5.98 -0.21 26.53
CA VAL A 568 -4.73 0.55 26.70
C VAL A 568 -3.65 -0.33 27.35
N ASP A 569 -3.97 -1.05 28.43
CA ASP A 569 -3.00 -1.89 29.13
C ASP A 569 -2.44 -3.04 28.26
N ARG A 570 -3.23 -3.56 27.30
CA ARG A 570 -2.79 -4.58 26.34
C ARG A 570 -1.97 -4.01 25.18
N THR A 571 -2.32 -2.82 24.71
CA THR A 571 -1.67 -2.22 23.54
C THR A 571 -0.41 -1.44 23.88
N VAL A 572 -0.39 -0.81 25.06
CA VAL A 572 0.76 -0.05 25.59
C VAL A 572 1.02 -0.46 27.05
N PRO A 573 1.51 -1.70 27.29
CA PRO A 573 1.79 -2.20 28.62
C PRO A 573 3.00 -1.48 29.27
N GLY A 574 2.93 -1.23 30.57
CA GLY A 574 4.08 -0.73 31.32
C GLY A 574 5.16 -1.80 31.49
N GLY A 575 6.27 -1.69 30.75
CA GLY A 575 7.44 -2.57 30.88
C GLY A 575 7.48 -3.81 29.98
N ARG A 576 6.59 -3.92 28.98
CA ARG A 576 6.67 -4.90 27.89
C ARG A 576 6.66 -4.18 26.54
N GLU A 577 6.99 -4.89 25.46
CA GLU A 577 6.84 -4.33 24.12
C GLU A 577 5.37 -3.94 23.84
N PRO A 578 5.13 -2.75 23.25
CA PRO A 578 3.81 -2.35 22.82
C PRO A 578 3.35 -3.14 21.59
N ALA A 579 2.04 -3.17 21.40
CA ALA A 579 1.41 -3.81 20.25
C ALA A 579 1.81 -3.11 18.92
N PRO A 580 1.60 -3.76 17.75
CA PRO A 580 1.80 -3.14 16.45
C PRO A 580 1.09 -1.78 16.33
N MET A 581 1.67 -0.87 15.54
CA MET A 581 1.19 0.51 15.43
C MET A 581 -0.30 0.59 15.08
N MET A 582 -0.78 -0.25 14.16
CA MET A 582 -2.19 -0.31 13.76
C MET A 582 -3.17 -0.51 14.95
N LEU A 583 -2.81 -1.34 15.93
CA LEU A 583 -3.66 -1.60 17.10
C LEU A 583 -3.62 -0.45 18.10
N ARG A 584 -2.44 0.19 18.29
CA ARG A 584 -2.31 1.39 19.12
C ARG A 584 -3.16 2.54 18.57
N VAL A 585 -3.07 2.79 17.27
CA VAL A 585 -3.85 3.83 16.57
C VAL A 585 -5.35 3.53 16.65
N LEU A 586 -5.77 2.27 16.42
CA LEU A 586 -7.16 1.86 16.55
C LEU A 586 -7.72 2.12 17.96
N VAL A 587 -7.00 1.68 19.00
CA VAL A 587 -7.42 1.90 20.39
C VAL A 587 -7.47 3.39 20.73
N ALA A 588 -6.49 4.18 20.28
CA ALA A 588 -6.49 5.63 20.50
C ALA A 588 -7.69 6.32 19.83
N ARG A 589 -8.00 5.97 18.56
CA ARG A 589 -9.17 6.50 17.85
C ARG A 589 -10.46 6.16 18.56
N LEU A 590 -10.66 4.91 18.96
CA LEU A 590 -11.85 4.50 19.71
C LEU A 590 -11.95 5.20 21.07
N PHE A 591 -10.82 5.46 21.72
CA PHE A 591 -10.79 6.21 22.98
C PHE A 591 -11.26 7.66 22.78
N VAL A 592 -10.81 8.33 21.71
CA VAL A 592 -11.29 9.67 21.32
C VAL A 592 -12.79 9.66 21.04
N GLN A 593 -13.31 8.65 20.35
CA GLN A 593 -14.75 8.50 20.11
C GLN A 593 -15.55 8.32 21.41
N LEU A 594 -15.07 7.50 22.36
CA LEU A 594 -15.73 7.32 23.66
C LEU A 594 -15.79 8.62 24.47
N LEU A 595 -14.76 9.47 24.38
CA LEU A 595 -14.76 10.81 24.99
C LEU A 595 -15.80 11.73 24.33
N GLY A 596 -15.91 11.70 22.99
CA GLY A 596 -16.92 12.44 22.24
C GLY A 596 -18.36 11.96 22.49
N HIS A 597 -18.55 10.67 22.77
CA HIS A 597 -19.83 10.08 23.15
C HIS A 597 -20.16 10.25 24.64
N GLY A 598 -19.32 10.95 25.41
CA GLY A 598 -19.64 11.28 26.80
C GLY A 598 -19.64 10.07 27.74
N VAL A 599 -18.74 9.12 27.50
CA VAL A 599 -18.58 7.95 28.39
C VAL A 599 -18.02 8.34 29.77
N TRP A 600 -17.27 9.43 29.83
CA TRP A 600 -16.81 10.08 31.07
C TRP A 600 -17.60 11.37 31.32
N GLU A 601 -17.91 11.63 32.58
CA GLU A 601 -18.51 12.89 33.02
C GLU A 601 -17.44 14.00 33.07
N LEU A 602 -17.86 15.26 33.11
CA LEU A 602 -16.94 16.42 33.07
C LEU A 602 -16.04 16.52 34.30
N ASP A 603 -16.41 15.88 35.41
CA ASP A 603 -15.67 15.79 36.66
C ASP A 603 -14.93 14.45 36.85
N ASP A 604 -15.11 13.49 35.93
CA ASP A 604 -14.41 12.20 35.94
C ASP A 604 -13.12 12.28 35.12
N ASP A 605 -12.02 12.63 35.79
CA ASP A 605 -10.72 12.82 35.15
C ASP A 605 -9.93 11.51 34.96
N THR A 606 -10.53 10.34 35.22
CA THR A 606 -9.85 9.03 35.15
C THR A 606 -9.38 8.64 33.75
N TRP A 607 -9.92 9.25 32.70
CA TRP A 607 -9.51 9.03 31.31
C TRP A 607 -8.14 9.61 30.96
N ARG A 608 -7.67 10.62 31.70
CA ARG A 608 -6.42 11.33 31.36
C ARG A 608 -5.20 10.44 31.41
N ALA A 609 -5.07 9.59 32.43
CA ALA A 609 -3.89 8.72 32.58
C ALA A 609 -3.78 7.63 31.48
N PRO A 610 -4.85 6.88 31.14
CA PRO A 610 -4.83 5.99 29.98
C PRO A 610 -4.57 6.71 28.65
N LEU A 611 -5.18 7.88 28.41
CA LEU A 611 -4.98 8.62 27.16
C LEU A 611 -3.55 9.16 27.03
N ALA A 612 -2.96 9.66 28.11
CA ALA A 612 -1.55 10.06 28.16
C ALA A 612 -0.61 8.91 27.79
N ARG A 613 -0.87 7.71 28.33
CA ARG A 613 -0.08 6.52 28.00
C ARG A 613 -0.22 6.13 26.53
N LEU A 614 -1.42 6.21 25.97
CA LEU A 614 -1.64 5.98 24.53
C LEU A 614 -0.87 7.00 23.68
N ALA A 615 -0.97 8.29 24.00
CA ALA A 615 -0.26 9.36 23.29
C ALA A 615 1.25 9.16 23.29
N GLU A 616 1.83 8.79 24.44
CA GLU A 616 3.26 8.43 24.55
C GLU A 616 3.58 7.15 23.74
N GLY A 617 2.72 6.14 23.78
CA GLY A 617 2.89 4.87 23.08
C GLY A 617 2.71 4.92 21.56
N LEU A 618 2.09 5.97 21.03
CA LEU A 618 1.96 6.22 19.58
C LEU A 618 3.24 6.73 18.95
N ALA A 619 4.28 7.05 19.73
CA ALA A 619 5.56 7.42 19.17
C ALA A 619 6.17 6.24 18.36
N PRO A 620 6.37 6.38 17.03
CA PRO A 620 6.98 5.33 16.24
C PRO A 620 8.39 5.04 16.72
N ARG A 621 8.68 3.76 16.93
CA ARG A 621 10.01 3.24 17.23
C ARG A 621 10.61 2.65 15.95
N PRO A 622 11.95 2.54 15.83
CA PRO A 622 12.59 1.91 14.67
C PRO A 622 12.06 0.49 14.39
N GLU A 623 11.66 -0.23 15.43
CA GLU A 623 11.12 -1.59 15.39
C GLU A 623 9.67 -1.67 14.90
N ASP A 624 8.95 -0.54 14.82
CA ASP A 624 7.55 -0.51 14.41
C ASP A 624 7.37 -0.53 12.87
N ASP A 625 8.45 -0.32 12.10
CA ASP A 625 8.51 -0.34 10.62
C ASP A 625 7.34 0.38 9.91
N VAL A 626 6.97 1.55 10.43
CA VAL A 626 5.82 2.34 9.92
C VAL A 626 6.25 3.14 8.67
N PRO A 627 5.51 3.06 7.54
CA PRO A 627 5.77 3.88 6.36
C PRO A 627 5.53 5.38 6.61
N ASP A 628 6.19 6.25 5.86
CA ASP A 628 6.15 7.72 6.07
C ASP A 628 4.72 8.28 5.94
N GLU A 629 3.92 7.75 5.02
CA GLU A 629 2.51 8.12 4.80
C GLU A 629 1.62 7.74 6.01
N ALA A 630 1.91 6.61 6.66
CA ALA A 630 1.23 6.20 7.88
C ALA A 630 1.66 7.05 9.09
N VAL A 631 2.90 7.56 9.11
CA VAL A 631 3.42 8.43 10.18
C VAL A 631 2.61 9.72 10.29
N GLN A 632 2.10 10.29 9.18
CA GLN A 632 1.23 11.47 9.22
C GLN A 632 -0.07 11.19 9.98
N HIS A 633 -0.72 10.03 9.74
CA HIS A 633 -1.93 9.61 10.45
C HIS A 633 -1.68 9.35 11.95
N VAL A 634 -0.58 8.67 12.27
CA VAL A 634 -0.15 8.45 13.66
C VAL A 634 0.10 9.78 14.38
N THR A 635 0.71 10.73 13.67
CA THR A 635 1.00 12.09 14.18
C THR A 635 -0.28 12.87 14.45
N ALA A 636 -1.25 12.82 13.53
CA ALA A 636 -2.57 13.44 13.71
C ALA A 636 -3.30 12.91 14.95
N VAL A 637 -3.37 11.58 15.12
CA VAL A 637 -3.99 10.96 16.30
C VAL A 637 -3.26 11.34 17.58
N THR A 638 -1.92 11.35 17.58
CA THR A 638 -1.11 11.77 18.72
C THR A 638 -1.41 13.22 19.13
N ALA A 639 -1.50 14.12 18.16
CA ALA A 639 -1.82 15.53 18.38
C ALA A 639 -3.24 15.71 18.93
N VAL A 640 -4.23 14.97 18.43
CA VAL A 640 -5.61 15.00 18.98
C VAL A 640 -5.63 14.51 20.43
N CYS A 641 -4.96 13.41 20.75
CA CYS A 641 -4.84 12.93 22.13
C CYS A 641 -4.18 13.98 23.04
N MET A 642 -3.12 14.64 22.58
CA MET A 642 -2.44 15.69 23.33
C MET A 642 -3.32 16.92 23.53
N GLY A 643 -4.05 17.36 22.49
CA GLY A 643 -4.98 18.48 22.57
C GLY A 643 -6.11 18.23 23.57
N LEU A 644 -6.63 17.00 23.63
CA LEU A 644 -7.61 16.60 24.64
C LEU A 644 -7.02 16.66 26.07
N LEU A 645 -5.77 16.19 26.25
CA LEU A 645 -5.09 16.24 27.57
C LEU A 645 -4.84 17.67 28.06
N LEU A 646 -4.63 18.63 27.15
CA LEU A 646 -4.55 20.06 27.49
C LEU A 646 -5.91 20.68 27.82
N GLY A 647 -7.02 20.00 27.53
CA GLY A 647 -8.35 20.44 27.91
C GLY A 647 -8.49 20.58 29.43
N GLY A 648 -8.42 21.82 29.92
CA GLY A 648 -8.49 22.15 31.35
C GLY A 648 -7.22 21.84 32.16
N ALA A 649 -6.11 21.52 31.50
CA ALA A 649 -4.82 21.30 32.16
C ALA A 649 -3.81 22.39 31.80
N SER A 650 -2.99 22.79 32.76
CA SER A 650 -1.89 23.73 32.57
C SER A 650 -0.56 22.98 32.46
N LEU A 651 0.24 23.30 31.43
CA LEU A 651 1.60 22.75 31.29
C LEU A 651 2.57 23.25 32.36
N THR A 652 2.18 24.29 33.10
CA THR A 652 2.97 24.88 34.19
C THR A 652 2.28 24.73 35.55
N GLY A 653 1.10 24.13 35.59
CA GLY A 653 0.35 23.93 36.82
C GLY A 653 0.98 22.88 37.74
N GLY A 654 0.47 22.81 38.97
CA GLY A 654 0.96 21.91 40.02
C GLY A 654 0.02 20.75 40.34
N THR A 655 -1.14 20.66 39.68
CA THR A 655 -2.10 19.57 39.93
C THR A 655 -1.61 18.26 39.32
N LEU A 656 -2.23 17.15 39.72
CA LEU A 656 -1.90 15.83 39.15
C LEU A 656 -2.11 15.79 37.63
N HIS A 657 -3.14 16.48 37.11
CA HIS A 657 -3.46 16.51 35.68
C HIS A 657 -2.49 17.42 34.92
N ASP A 658 -2.05 18.53 35.53
CA ASP A 658 -1.02 19.41 34.98
C ASP A 658 0.31 18.69 34.80
N LEU A 659 0.76 17.96 35.84
CA LEU A 659 2.01 17.21 35.80
C LEU A 659 1.98 16.10 34.75
N LEU A 660 0.82 15.44 34.60
CA LEU A 660 0.61 14.42 33.59
C LEU A 660 0.67 15.01 32.17
N ALA A 661 -0.08 16.08 31.91
CA ALA A 661 -0.09 16.76 30.63
C ALA A 661 1.29 17.33 30.27
N ALA A 662 2.00 17.93 31.24
CA ALA A 662 3.35 18.45 31.05
C ALA A 662 4.35 17.35 30.68
N ARG A 663 4.30 16.19 31.34
CA ARG A 663 5.17 15.05 31.02
C ARG A 663 4.89 14.52 29.62
N THR A 664 3.62 14.31 29.28
CA THR A 664 3.23 13.79 27.98
C THR A 664 3.57 14.79 26.86
N TRP A 665 3.38 16.09 27.09
CA TRP A 665 3.78 17.15 26.17
C TRP A 665 5.27 17.09 25.83
N GLN A 666 6.15 16.92 26.83
CA GLN A 666 7.58 16.78 26.60
C GLN A 666 7.93 15.56 25.73
N ALA A 667 7.15 14.49 25.81
CA ALA A 667 7.37 13.28 25.02
C ALA A 667 6.89 13.42 23.56
N VAL A 668 5.89 14.28 23.29
CA VAL A 668 5.22 14.33 21.97
C VAL A 668 5.32 15.68 21.24
N LYS A 669 5.79 16.77 21.88
CA LYS A 669 5.84 18.14 21.30
C LYS A 669 6.38 18.16 19.88
N ASP A 670 7.57 17.60 19.68
CA ASP A 670 8.26 17.65 18.38
C ASP A 670 7.42 17.03 17.26
N ARG A 671 6.67 15.96 17.58
CA ARG A 671 5.76 15.32 16.63
C ARG A 671 4.49 16.13 16.40
N VAL A 672 3.91 16.71 17.45
CA VAL A 672 2.74 17.59 17.31
C VAL A 672 3.06 18.80 16.43
N SER A 673 4.31 19.29 16.44
CA SER A 673 4.72 20.44 15.63
C SER A 673 4.60 20.23 14.11
N VAL A 674 4.76 18.99 13.66
CA VAL A 674 4.72 18.58 12.24
C VAL A 674 3.36 18.00 11.81
N ALA A 675 2.33 18.06 12.67
CA ALA A 675 1.01 17.58 12.33
C ALA A 675 0.33 18.46 11.27
N GLU A 676 -0.29 17.82 10.28
CA GLU A 676 -1.02 18.46 9.19
C GLU A 676 -2.53 18.49 9.47
N THR A 677 -3.19 19.58 9.10
CA THR A 677 -4.63 19.79 9.39
C THR A 677 -5.53 18.96 8.47
N ASP A 678 -5.07 18.66 7.25
CA ASP A 678 -5.87 17.95 6.24
C ASP A 678 -6.14 16.48 6.62
N VAL A 679 -5.30 15.88 7.47
CA VAL A 679 -5.37 14.47 7.90
C VAL A 679 -6.30 14.27 9.11
N VAL A 680 -6.72 15.35 9.78
CA VAL A 680 -7.36 15.32 11.10
C VAL A 680 -8.90 15.31 11.05
N GLY A 681 -9.50 15.50 9.87
CA GLY A 681 -10.94 15.73 9.67
C GLY A 681 -11.87 14.93 10.59
N ASP A 682 -11.87 13.60 10.46
CA ASP A 682 -12.77 12.69 11.20
C ASP A 682 -12.46 12.57 12.70
N LEU A 683 -11.33 13.10 13.17
CA LEU A 683 -10.93 13.05 14.59
C LEU A 683 -11.42 14.26 15.39
N LEU A 684 -11.79 15.37 14.73
CA LEU A 684 -12.38 16.55 15.38
C LEU A 684 -13.90 16.37 15.50
N ILE A 685 -14.30 15.59 16.50
CA ILE A 685 -15.70 15.23 16.73
C ILE A 685 -16.52 16.48 17.13
N PRO A 686 -17.66 16.75 16.48
CA PRO A 686 -18.55 17.84 16.87
C PRO A 686 -19.18 17.57 18.25
N PRO A 687 -19.25 18.55 19.17
CA PRO A 687 -19.84 18.39 20.49
C PRO A 687 -21.37 18.26 20.38
N ARG A 688 -21.87 17.02 20.27
CA ARG A 688 -23.32 16.73 20.18
C ARG A 688 -23.98 16.51 21.55
N LEU A 689 -23.21 16.15 22.58
CA LEU A 689 -23.69 15.86 23.93
C LEU A 689 -23.12 16.85 24.94
N ALA A 690 -23.89 17.17 25.99
CA ALA A 690 -23.52 18.17 27.00
C ALA A 690 -22.25 17.81 27.81
N HIS A 691 -21.87 16.53 27.84
CA HIS A 691 -20.75 15.99 28.61
C HIS A 691 -19.66 15.37 27.72
N ALA A 692 -19.66 15.70 26.42
CA ALA A 692 -18.65 15.24 25.47
C ALA A 692 -17.31 15.96 25.70
N ASN A 693 -16.22 15.20 25.84
CA ASN A 693 -14.86 15.74 25.84
C ASN A 693 -14.33 15.72 24.39
N VAL A 694 -14.35 16.87 23.71
CA VAL A 694 -13.92 16.99 22.30
C VAL A 694 -12.88 18.09 22.12
N LEU A 695 -11.97 17.89 21.16
CA LEU A 695 -11.03 18.92 20.74
C LEU A 695 -11.68 19.81 19.69
N SER A 696 -11.88 21.09 20.01
CA SER A 696 -12.41 22.05 19.05
C SER A 696 -11.38 22.43 17.99
N ARG A 697 -11.83 22.89 16.82
CA ARG A 697 -10.93 23.39 15.75
C ARG A 697 -10.02 24.52 16.25
N SER A 698 -10.53 25.43 17.08
CA SER A 698 -9.69 26.49 17.66
C SER A 698 -8.70 25.96 18.70
N GLY A 699 -9.06 24.90 19.44
CA GLY A 699 -8.13 24.19 20.33
C GLY A 699 -7.02 23.48 19.57
N TRP A 700 -7.34 22.87 18.43
CA TRP A 700 -6.38 22.28 17.50
C TRP A 700 -5.38 23.31 16.97
N GLU A 701 -5.86 24.45 16.45
CA GLU A 701 -5.00 25.53 15.96
C GLU A 701 -4.04 26.04 17.05
N ARG A 702 -4.57 26.30 18.25
CA ARG A 702 -3.75 26.72 19.40
C ARG A 702 -2.69 25.69 19.78
N LEU A 703 -3.01 24.40 19.73
CA LEU A 703 -2.06 23.32 20.02
C LEU A 703 -0.89 23.32 19.02
N LEU A 704 -1.18 23.49 17.72
CA LEU A 704 -0.15 23.52 16.69
C LEU A 704 0.74 24.75 16.81
N ASP A 705 0.14 25.92 17.06
CA ASP A 705 0.90 27.16 17.30
C ASP A 705 1.82 27.01 18.53
N LEU A 706 1.31 26.38 19.58
CA LEU A 706 2.08 26.07 20.79
C LEU A 706 3.24 25.11 20.53
N ALA A 707 3.03 24.07 19.72
CA ALA A 707 4.05 23.08 19.40
C ALA A 707 5.14 23.64 18.49
N ARG A 708 4.78 24.55 17.57
CA ARG A 708 5.70 25.21 16.64
C ARG A 708 6.45 26.39 17.25
N SER A 709 5.97 26.90 18.38
CA SER A 709 6.67 27.93 19.14
C SER A 709 7.76 27.31 20.02
N ASP A 710 8.99 27.84 19.89
CA ASP A 710 10.09 27.58 20.82
C ASP A 710 10.16 28.60 21.98
N ASP A 711 9.17 29.50 22.07
CA ASP A 711 9.13 30.54 23.10
C ASP A 711 8.42 30.06 24.38
N PRO A 712 9.12 29.94 25.53
CA PRO A 712 8.50 29.60 26.81
C PRO A 712 7.45 30.62 27.27
N VAL A 713 7.48 31.85 26.76
CA VAL A 713 6.47 32.89 27.04
C VAL A 713 5.16 32.61 26.30
N ALA A 714 5.19 31.95 25.14
CA ALA A 714 3.98 31.59 24.39
C ALA A 714 3.12 30.58 25.16
N LEU A 715 3.76 29.61 25.85
CA LEU A 715 3.11 28.65 26.75
C LEU A 715 2.34 29.34 27.87
N ILE A 716 2.96 30.33 28.51
CA ILE A 716 2.39 31.10 29.62
C ILE A 716 1.30 32.05 29.11
N THR A 717 1.47 32.63 27.92
CA THR A 717 0.48 33.54 27.31
C THR A 717 -0.80 32.79 26.96
N ALA A 718 -0.69 31.59 26.37
CA ALA A 718 -1.84 30.75 26.05
C ALA A 718 -2.62 30.32 27.31
N GLU A 719 -1.91 30.02 28.39
CA GLU A 719 -2.51 29.69 29.69
C GLU A 719 -3.26 30.89 30.30
N LEU A 720 -2.66 32.08 30.28
CA LEU A 720 -3.28 33.29 30.83
C LEU A 720 -4.51 33.74 30.04
N ALA A 721 -4.54 33.52 28.72
CA ALA A 721 -5.68 33.85 27.88
C ALA A 721 -6.97 33.10 28.28
N ALA A 722 -6.86 31.90 28.85
CA ALA A 722 -8.00 31.14 29.35
C ALA A 722 -8.71 31.83 30.54
N ASP A 723 -7.98 32.65 31.31
CA ASP A 723 -8.50 33.42 32.44
C ASP A 723 -8.86 34.88 32.08
N GLU A 724 -9.05 35.18 30.78
CA GLU A 724 -9.25 36.54 30.25
C GLU A 724 -8.10 37.50 30.59
N LEU A 725 -6.86 36.98 30.72
CA LEU A 725 -5.65 37.76 30.98
C LEU A 725 -4.79 37.83 29.72
N ILE A 726 -4.36 39.05 29.38
CA ILE A 726 -3.51 39.35 28.23
C ILE A 726 -2.11 39.64 28.74
N LEU A 727 -1.12 38.90 28.22
CA LEU A 727 0.30 39.10 28.49
C LEU A 727 0.97 39.75 27.27
N GLU A 728 1.51 40.95 27.45
CA GLU A 728 2.30 41.66 26.43
C GLU A 728 3.76 41.77 26.91
N SER A 729 4.73 41.59 26.02
CA SER A 729 6.14 41.83 26.34
C SER A 729 6.61 43.13 25.69
N ASP A 730 7.12 44.07 26.49
CA ASP A 730 7.77 45.29 26.00
C ASP A 730 9.15 45.44 26.65
N ARG A 731 10.21 45.33 25.83
CA ARG A 731 11.61 45.57 26.22
C ARG A 731 12.02 44.87 27.54
N GLY A 732 11.59 43.62 27.73
CA GLY A 732 11.91 42.81 28.92
C GLY A 732 10.96 42.98 30.12
N ILE A 733 9.91 43.78 29.97
CA ILE A 733 8.82 43.93 30.96
C ILE A 733 7.58 43.20 30.43
N TYR A 734 7.07 42.27 31.23
CA TYR A 734 5.86 41.52 30.94
C TYR A 734 4.65 42.20 31.55
N ARG A 735 3.84 42.84 30.71
CA ARG A 735 2.63 43.54 31.12
C ARG A 735 1.44 42.60 31.11
N VAL A 736 0.66 42.61 32.19
CA VAL A 736 -0.55 41.81 32.34
C VAL A 736 -1.76 42.75 32.48
N THR A 737 -2.72 42.61 31.59
CA THR A 737 -4.02 43.30 31.61
C THR A 737 -5.15 42.28 31.52
N GLY A 738 -6.36 42.62 31.97
CA GLY A 738 -7.49 41.70 31.96
C GLY A 738 -8.45 41.90 33.12
N ARG A 739 -9.25 40.88 33.42
CA ARG A 739 -10.33 40.97 34.42
C ARG A 739 -9.87 40.60 35.83
N PHE A 740 -9.37 41.57 36.58
CA PHE A 740 -9.01 41.39 38.00
C PHE A 740 -9.10 42.69 38.82
N THR A 741 -9.40 42.60 40.12
CA THR A 741 -9.56 43.76 41.03
C THR A 741 -8.30 44.09 41.83
N ASN A 742 -7.43 43.10 42.04
CA ASN A 742 -6.16 43.26 42.75
C ASN A 742 -4.99 42.83 41.85
N PRO A 743 -4.09 43.76 41.44
CA PRO A 743 -2.97 43.44 40.58
C PRO A 743 -1.85 42.64 41.28
N VAL A 744 -1.82 42.58 42.62
CA VAL A 744 -0.72 41.92 43.35
C VAL A 744 -0.71 40.39 43.15
N PRO A 745 -1.81 39.64 43.36
CA PRO A 745 -1.83 38.20 43.10
C PRO A 745 -1.56 37.85 41.64
N VAL A 746 -2.06 38.66 40.70
CA VAL A 746 -1.88 38.44 39.26
C VAL A 746 -0.41 38.61 38.87
N ALA A 747 0.23 39.71 39.29
CA ALA A 747 1.66 39.91 39.04
C ALA A 747 2.53 38.82 39.68
N ALA A 748 2.16 38.35 40.88
CA ALA A 748 2.86 37.29 41.58
C ALA A 748 2.73 35.92 40.91
N ARG A 749 1.54 35.58 40.41
CA ARG A 749 1.28 34.38 39.61
C ARG A 749 2.11 34.41 38.34
N VAL A 750 2.02 35.47 37.53
CA VAL A 750 2.77 35.58 36.27
C VAL A 750 4.29 35.59 36.50
N ALA A 751 4.79 36.25 37.56
CA ALA A 751 6.20 36.22 37.91
C ALA A 751 6.68 34.81 38.34
N THR A 752 5.79 34.02 38.94
CA THR A 752 6.07 32.62 39.30
C THR A 752 6.13 31.73 38.06
N LEU A 753 5.23 31.94 37.09
CA LEU A 753 5.21 31.21 35.83
C LEU A 753 6.47 31.50 35.01
N LEU A 754 6.75 32.78 34.74
CA LEU A 754 7.91 33.21 33.97
C LEU A 754 9.23 32.86 34.67
N GLY A 755 9.29 32.94 36.00
CA GLY A 755 10.49 32.68 36.80
C GLY A 755 10.93 31.22 36.85
N ARG A 756 10.18 30.30 36.22
CA ARG A 756 10.61 28.91 35.99
C ARG A 756 11.49 28.78 34.75
N HIS A 757 11.38 29.73 33.82
CA HIS A 757 12.06 29.70 32.52
C HIS A 757 13.08 30.83 32.36
N LEU A 758 12.89 31.95 33.08
CA LEU A 758 13.74 33.14 33.01
C LEU A 758 14.45 33.38 34.35
N GLU A 759 15.74 33.71 34.31
CA GLU A 759 16.53 33.99 35.52
C GLU A 759 16.04 35.25 36.25
N THR A 760 15.63 36.27 35.49
CA THR A 760 15.15 37.56 35.99
C THR A 760 13.87 37.94 35.26
N VAL A 761 12.82 38.27 36.01
CA VAL A 761 11.50 38.58 35.46
C VAL A 761 11.01 39.91 36.00
N LEU A 762 10.47 40.75 35.13
CA LEU A 762 9.76 41.98 35.47
C LEU A 762 8.31 41.85 35.02
N VAL A 763 7.37 41.82 35.96
CA VAL A 763 5.93 41.72 35.67
C VAL A 763 5.22 42.98 36.12
N HIS A 764 4.46 43.60 35.22
CA HIS A 764 3.65 44.77 35.47
C HIS A 764 2.16 44.45 35.27
N ALA A 765 1.41 44.29 36.37
CA ALA A 765 -0.04 44.08 36.30
C ALA A 765 -0.81 45.39 36.49
N VAL A 766 -1.78 45.66 35.61
CA VAL A 766 -2.56 46.92 35.58
C VAL A 766 -4.06 46.65 35.57
N THR A 767 -4.80 47.32 36.47
CA THR A 767 -6.26 47.35 36.50
C THR A 767 -6.76 48.74 36.92
N GLY A 768 -7.34 49.50 35.97
CA GLY A 768 -7.73 50.90 36.20
C GLY A 768 -6.55 51.77 36.65
N ASP A 769 -6.70 52.48 37.77
CA ASP A 769 -5.67 53.33 38.40
C ASP A 769 -4.70 52.56 39.34
N ARG A 770 -4.91 51.25 39.49
CA ARG A 770 -4.11 50.36 40.34
C ARG A 770 -3.13 49.55 39.49
N TRP A 771 -1.85 49.62 39.83
CA TRP A 771 -0.83 48.78 39.20
C TRP A 771 0.22 48.31 40.19
N THR A 772 0.76 47.11 39.94
CA THR A 772 1.86 46.53 40.71
C THR A 772 2.95 46.05 39.76
N LEU A 773 4.20 46.38 40.08
CA LEU A 773 5.39 45.78 39.50
C LEU A 773 5.92 44.70 40.47
N VAL A 774 6.13 43.49 39.96
CA VAL A 774 6.88 42.42 40.62
C VAL A 774 8.17 42.18 39.81
N ALA A 775 9.32 42.38 40.43
CA ALA A 775 10.60 41.93 39.88
C ALA A 775 11.08 40.69 40.65
N TRP A 776 11.41 39.61 39.94
CA TRP A 776 11.73 38.33 40.54
C TRP A 776 13.04 37.78 39.98
N ARG A 777 13.99 37.52 40.88
CA ARG A 777 15.22 36.76 40.62
C ARG A 777 15.62 36.05 41.90
N ARG A 778 15.66 34.72 41.90
CA ARG A 778 15.94 33.97 43.13
C ARG A 778 17.26 34.43 43.80
N PRO A 779 17.28 34.68 45.13
CA PRO A 779 16.19 34.59 46.10
C PRO A 779 15.41 35.90 46.34
N HIS A 780 15.67 36.97 45.58
CA HIS A 780 15.12 38.31 45.80
C HIS A 780 13.82 38.56 45.02
N LEU A 781 12.79 39.00 45.75
CA LEU A 781 11.49 39.42 45.20
C LEU A 781 11.27 40.89 45.51
N VAL A 782 11.22 41.72 44.49
CA VAL A 782 10.97 43.16 44.58
C VAL A 782 9.54 43.44 44.19
N VAL A 783 8.86 44.26 44.97
CA VAL A 783 7.48 44.67 44.65
C VAL A 783 7.33 46.18 44.81
N ALA A 784 6.69 46.82 43.84
CA ALA A 784 6.34 48.23 43.85
C ALA A 784 4.87 48.40 43.44
N GLY A 785 4.13 49.27 44.13
CA GLY A 785 2.70 49.50 43.88
C GLY A 785 2.37 50.95 43.56
N SER A 786 1.26 51.17 42.85
CA SER A 786 0.75 52.50 42.52
C SER A 786 0.28 53.28 43.75
N ARG A 787 0.06 54.59 43.57
CA ARG A 787 -0.42 55.49 44.64
C ARG A 787 -1.81 55.12 45.16
N ALA A 788 -2.64 54.48 44.33
CA ALA A 788 -3.99 54.01 44.67
C ALA A 788 -3.99 52.71 45.52
N MET A 789 -2.83 52.11 45.77
CA MET A 789 -2.65 50.95 46.66
C MET A 789 -1.70 51.31 47.80
N TRP A 790 -0.42 51.02 47.63
CA TRP A 790 0.64 51.32 48.58
C TRP A 790 1.84 51.84 47.80
N PRO A 791 2.15 53.14 47.81
CA PRO A 791 3.29 53.65 47.08
C PRO A 791 4.60 53.28 47.80
N GLY A 792 5.43 52.46 47.18
CA GLY A 792 6.81 52.24 47.63
C GLY A 792 7.42 50.90 47.28
N TRP A 793 8.75 50.87 47.22
CA TRP A 793 9.57 49.69 46.98
C TRP A 793 9.65 48.82 48.24
N ARG A 794 9.45 47.50 48.05
CA ARG A 794 9.68 46.47 49.06
C ARG A 794 10.53 45.36 48.45
N VAL A 795 11.48 44.84 49.22
CA VAL A 795 12.36 43.73 48.83
C VAL A 795 12.18 42.61 49.83
N TYR A 796 11.90 41.43 49.33
CA TYR A 796 11.74 40.19 50.07
C TYR A 796 12.85 39.22 49.71
N ARG A 797 13.25 38.40 50.68
CA ARG A 797 14.06 37.20 50.42
C ARG A 797 13.15 35.98 50.54
N VAL A 798 13.02 35.26 49.45
CA VAL A 798 12.18 34.07 49.32
C VAL A 798 13.06 32.82 49.48
N PRO A 799 12.70 31.85 50.34
CA PRO A 799 13.46 30.63 50.53
C PRO A 799 13.41 29.74 49.27
N PRO A 800 14.31 28.76 49.14
CA PRO A 800 14.41 27.91 47.95
C PRO A 800 13.11 27.19 47.53
N SER A 801 12.23 26.87 48.48
CA SER A 801 10.93 26.23 48.24
C SER A 801 9.76 27.20 48.00
N GLY A 802 9.98 28.52 48.11
CA GLY A 802 8.94 29.54 47.95
C GLY A 802 8.93 30.18 46.56
N THR A 803 7.77 30.65 46.14
CA THR A 803 7.58 31.40 44.88
C THR A 803 7.03 32.81 45.15
N PRO A 804 7.09 33.74 44.17
CA PRO A 804 6.41 35.02 44.28
C PRO A 804 4.93 34.87 44.61
N GLU A 805 4.25 33.91 43.97
CA GLU A 805 2.85 33.58 44.20
C GLU A 805 2.63 33.14 45.65
N SER A 806 3.33 32.10 46.13
CA SER A 806 3.20 31.62 47.51
C SER A 806 3.52 32.68 48.58
N ARG A 807 4.22 33.76 48.19
CA ARG A 807 4.62 34.85 49.08
C ARG A 807 3.63 35.99 49.09
N LEU A 808 2.94 36.24 47.99
CA LEU A 808 2.08 37.42 47.82
C LEU A 808 0.59 37.07 47.78
N THR A 809 0.20 35.79 47.76
CA THR A 809 -1.19 35.35 48.00
C THR A 809 -1.44 35.14 49.50
N GLY A 810 -1.94 36.17 50.18
CA GLY A 810 -2.30 36.11 51.60
C GLY A 810 -2.74 37.46 52.17
N GLY A 811 -4.00 37.84 51.93
CA GLY A 811 -4.64 39.05 52.50
C GLY A 811 -4.39 40.36 51.75
N GLU A 812 -5.25 41.36 51.96
CA GLU A 812 -5.26 42.67 51.27
C GLU A 812 -4.08 43.61 51.63
N GLY A 813 -2.96 43.08 52.12
CA GLY A 813 -1.80 43.89 52.50
C GLY A 813 -0.46 43.16 52.31
N PRO A 814 0.64 43.90 52.08
CA PRO A 814 1.94 43.29 51.84
C PRO A 814 2.41 42.50 53.07
N PRO A 815 2.81 41.22 52.91
CA PRO A 815 3.25 40.41 54.03
C PRO A 815 4.48 41.03 54.71
N ARG A 816 4.58 40.94 56.03
CA ARG A 816 5.77 41.37 56.79
C ARG A 816 6.86 40.29 56.85
N ALA A 817 6.49 39.03 56.65
CA ALA A 817 7.41 37.90 56.73
C ALA A 817 8.38 37.86 55.53
N GLY A 818 9.69 37.83 55.79
CA GLY A 818 10.73 37.77 54.76
C GLY A 818 11.06 39.12 54.10
N LEU A 819 10.51 40.24 54.61
CA LEU A 819 10.85 41.58 54.17
C LEU A 819 12.28 41.91 54.61
N VAL A 820 13.13 42.26 53.65
CA VAL A 820 14.54 42.60 53.85
C VAL A 820 14.77 44.11 53.78
N ALA A 821 13.99 44.81 52.95
CA ALA A 821 14.08 46.28 52.84
C ALA A 821 12.75 46.91 52.38
N GLY A 822 12.46 48.12 52.85
CA GLY A 822 11.26 48.90 52.51
C GLY A 822 10.26 49.06 53.67
N PRO A 823 9.20 49.88 53.51
CA PRO A 823 8.81 50.59 52.29
C PRO A 823 9.66 51.84 52.02
N VAL A 824 10.26 51.93 50.83
CA VAL A 824 10.93 53.16 50.37
C VAL A 824 10.02 53.86 49.35
N PRO A 825 9.68 55.15 49.51
CA PRO A 825 8.82 55.86 48.57
C PRO A 825 9.35 55.80 47.13
N LEU A 826 8.47 55.63 46.14
CA LEU A 826 8.87 55.49 44.72
C LEU A 826 9.66 56.69 44.16
N GLY A 827 9.56 57.87 44.78
CA GLY A 827 10.33 59.06 44.40
C GLY A 827 11.74 59.14 45.01
N ARG A 828 12.16 58.13 45.78
CA ARG A 828 13.51 57.99 46.33
C ARG A 828 14.21 56.80 45.70
N THR A 829 15.54 56.80 45.76
CA THR A 829 16.38 55.70 45.28
C THR A 829 15.91 54.36 45.88
N PRO A 830 15.64 53.33 45.05
CA PRO A 830 15.22 52.01 45.54
C PRO A 830 16.24 51.40 46.51
N PRO A 831 15.82 50.47 47.39
CA PRO A 831 16.74 49.72 48.22
C PRO A 831 17.83 48.99 47.39
N PRO A 832 19.04 48.75 47.93
CA PRO A 832 20.12 48.07 47.21
C PRO A 832 19.69 46.75 46.56
N GLY A 833 18.98 45.88 47.28
CA GLY A 833 18.48 44.62 46.72
C GLY A 833 17.38 44.77 45.65
N ALA A 834 16.76 45.96 45.52
CA ALA A 834 15.90 46.28 44.38
C ALA A 834 16.73 46.78 43.19
N LEU A 835 17.75 47.61 43.44
CA LEU A 835 18.69 48.07 42.41
C LEU A 835 19.38 46.88 41.74
N ASP A 836 19.89 45.94 42.52
CA ASP A 836 20.60 44.76 42.01
C ASP A 836 19.71 43.95 41.03
N VAL A 837 18.44 43.70 41.38
CA VAL A 837 17.52 42.93 40.53
C VAL A 837 17.14 43.71 39.27
N LEU A 838 16.96 45.03 39.36
CA LEU A 838 16.61 45.88 38.22
C LEU A 838 17.78 46.09 37.25
N GLU A 839 18.99 46.28 37.78
CA GLU A 839 20.21 46.46 36.99
C GLU A 839 20.56 45.17 36.23
N LEU A 840 20.39 44.02 36.87
CA LEU A 840 20.53 42.70 36.24
C LEU A 840 19.43 42.41 35.21
N ALA A 841 18.28 43.09 35.29
CA ALA A 841 17.24 43.05 34.28
C ALA A 841 17.44 44.09 33.16
N GLY A 842 18.52 44.89 33.20
CA GLY A 842 18.79 45.97 32.24
C GLY A 842 17.84 47.16 32.34
N ALA A 843 17.17 47.36 33.48
CA ALA A 843 16.18 48.41 33.69
C ALA A 843 16.69 49.50 34.65
N ASP A 844 16.82 50.75 34.16
CA ASP A 844 17.05 51.91 35.02
C ASP A 844 15.78 52.22 35.85
N PRO A 845 15.85 52.29 37.20
CA PRO A 845 14.69 52.54 38.04
C PRO A 845 13.93 53.84 37.72
N ALA A 846 14.63 54.90 37.29
CA ALA A 846 14.00 56.17 36.96
C ALA A 846 13.26 56.11 35.61
N ASP A 847 13.83 55.43 34.62
CA ASP A 847 13.18 55.15 33.34
C ASP A 847 12.00 54.18 33.50
N LEU A 848 12.16 53.12 34.31
CA LEU A 848 11.12 52.14 34.60
C LEU A 848 9.89 52.78 35.25
N LEU A 849 10.08 53.63 36.27
CA LEU A 849 8.97 54.35 36.90
C LEU A 849 8.26 55.34 35.97
N ARG A 850 8.95 55.87 34.95
CA ARG A 850 8.34 56.71 33.91
C ARG A 850 7.42 55.87 33.02
N ARG A 851 7.93 54.75 32.51
CA ARG A 851 7.16 53.80 31.70
C ARG A 851 5.93 53.26 32.44
N LEU A 852 6.09 52.87 33.71
CA LEU A 852 4.97 52.39 34.54
C LEU A 852 3.88 53.45 34.77
N ARG A 853 4.19 54.75 34.64
CA ARG A 853 3.24 55.87 34.75
C ARG A 853 2.59 56.24 33.42
N ASP A 854 3.34 56.17 32.32
CA ASP A 854 2.83 56.49 30.98
C ASP A 854 1.80 55.46 30.48
N HIS A 855 1.78 54.25 31.05
CA HIS A 855 0.79 53.20 30.78
C HIS A 855 -0.46 53.26 31.70
N GLY A 856 -0.64 54.36 32.44
CA GLY A 856 -1.73 54.60 33.39
C GLY A 856 -2.63 55.80 33.03
N THR A 857 -2.83 56.05 31.74
CA THR A 857 -3.90 56.92 31.20
C THR A 857 -4.78 56.14 30.24
#